data_AF-A0A834YUP9-F1
#
_entry.id   AF-A0A834YUP9-F1
#
_cell.length_a   1.000
_cell.length_b   1.000
_cell.length_c   1.000
_cell.angle_alpha   90.00
_cell.angle_beta   90.00
_cell.angle_gamma   90.00
#
_symmetry.space_group_name_H-M   'P 1'
#
loop_
_entity.id
_entity.type
_entity.pdbx_description
1 polymer ?
#
loop_
_entity_poly.entity_id
_entity_poly.type
_entity_poly.pdbx_seq_one_letter_code
_entity_poly.pdbx_strand_id
1 'polypeptide(L)'
;MGNGSAVDRLCPTHRVLQTQAKQSQPHRKRVMEEIEHRMVRVNGINMHIAEIGQGPVVLFLHGFPELWYTWRHQMLALSAHGYRAVAPDLRGFGDTDTPASISSYTSLQIVGDLIALIDSLGQDQVFVVGHDWGAVIAWSFCLYRPDRVKALVNLSVSFKPWHPSRKPVETLRAVFGVDYYVCRFQEPGEAEDMFARAGTTTVLKKFLTYRNPGPLMIPKETGFGGSPNTTITLPSWLLEEDVNYYASKFDQTGFTGGLNYYRALDLNWELTAPWTGVQVKVPVKFIVGDLDLTYNSPGVKEYIHNGGFKKDVPFLQEVVVMEEVGHFINEEKPDEINKHIYDFIQKKVSVNGINMHVAEIGEGPVVLFLHGFPELWYSWRHQMLHLSARGYRAVAPDLRGFGDTDAPASLSSYTYFQIVGDLIALIDSLGQDQVFVVGHDWGAVIAWYFCLFRPDRVKALVNLSVAFRPRNPSRKFIETLRALLGDDYYMCRFQEPGEAEDMFACAGTTTVLKKLLTYRNPGPLMIPKETGFGRSPNTTITLPSWLSEEDVNYYASKFDQKGFTGGLNYYRALDLNWELTAPWTGVQVKVPVKFIVGDLDLTYNSPGVKEYIHNGRFKKDVPFLQEVVVMEEKPKQSNHIPQRQSKREMEGIEHRMVRVNGINMHVAEIGEGPVVLFLHGFPELWYSWRHQMLHLSARGYRAVAPDLRGFGDTDAPASFTSYTHFQIVGDLIALIDSLGRDQVFVVGHDWGAVVAWYFCLFRPDRVKALVNLSVEFRPRKPSRKPVESLRAIFGDDYYICRFQELGEAEDMFASAGTARVLKKFLANRNPGPLILPKERRVRGSPDTTITLPSWLSEEDINYYASKFDQKGFTGGLNYYRAMDLNWELTAPWTGVQVKVPVKFIVGELDLTYNIPGAKEYIHNGGFKKYVPFLEEVVVIEGVGHFISQEKPAEISEHIYDFIQKF
;
A
#
# COMPACT_ATOMS: atom_id res chain seq x y z
N MET A 1 -65.21 55.77 -30.76
CA MET A 1 -66.18 54.77 -31.25
C MET A 1 -65.36 53.53 -31.57
N GLY A 2 -65.51 52.31 -31.05
CA GLY A 2 -66.37 51.67 -30.07
C GLY A 2 -66.12 50.15 -30.18
N ASN A 3 -65.87 49.48 -29.05
CA ASN A 3 -66.12 48.08 -28.66
C ASN A 3 -65.55 46.83 -29.42
N GLY A 4 -64.88 45.97 -28.62
CA GLY A 4 -65.02 44.50 -28.52
C GLY A 4 -64.20 43.64 -29.49
N SER A 5 -63.65 42.45 -29.19
CA SER A 5 -63.52 41.58 -28.00
C SER A 5 -62.48 40.47 -28.30
N ALA A 6 -61.97 39.80 -27.25
CA ALA A 6 -60.91 38.77 -27.17
C ALA A 6 -60.94 37.58 -28.16
N VAL A 7 -59.75 36.98 -28.46
CA VAL A 7 -59.41 35.53 -28.35
C VAL A 7 -57.88 35.33 -28.27
N ASP A 8 -57.45 34.47 -27.35
CA ASP A 8 -56.10 33.96 -27.06
C ASP A 8 -55.26 33.42 -28.24
N ARG A 9 -53.93 33.62 -28.18
CA ARG A 9 -52.92 32.69 -28.74
C ARG A 9 -51.71 32.58 -27.80
N LEU A 10 -51.68 31.51 -27.03
CA LEU A 10 -50.53 31.03 -26.27
C LEU A 10 -49.57 30.22 -27.16
N CYS A 11 -48.28 30.40 -26.90
CA CYS A 11 -47.10 29.77 -27.52
C CYS A 11 -47.11 28.23 -27.49
N PRO A 12 -46.59 27.53 -28.51
CA PRO A 12 -46.41 26.08 -28.50
C PRO A 12 -45.05 25.70 -27.89
N THR A 13 -44.91 25.74 -26.56
CA THR A 13 -43.71 25.22 -25.85
C THR A 13 -43.98 23.96 -25.02
N HIS A 14 -45.21 23.47 -24.94
CA HIS A 14 -45.54 22.29 -24.13
C HIS A 14 -45.50 20.94 -24.84
N ARG A 15 -45.31 20.87 -26.18
CA ARG A 15 -45.30 19.58 -26.91
C ARG A 15 -43.92 18.97 -27.17
N VAL A 16 -42.84 19.74 -26.97
CA VAL A 16 -41.45 19.28 -27.21
C VAL A 16 -40.82 18.66 -25.96
N LEU A 17 -41.25 19.07 -24.75
CA LEU A 17 -40.71 18.52 -23.49
C LEU A 17 -41.28 17.13 -23.13
N GLN A 18 -42.50 16.79 -23.58
CA GLN A 18 -43.08 15.45 -23.33
C GLN A 18 -42.62 14.38 -24.33
N THR A 19 -42.08 14.77 -25.49
CA THR A 19 -41.60 13.83 -26.51
C THR A 19 -40.14 13.41 -26.29
N GLN A 20 -39.29 14.25 -25.68
CA GLN A 20 -37.94 13.85 -25.26
C GLN A 20 -37.94 12.91 -24.04
N ALA A 21 -38.88 13.05 -23.11
CA ALA A 21 -38.99 12.15 -21.94
C ALA A 21 -39.43 10.72 -22.29
N LYS A 22 -40.08 10.50 -23.45
CA LYS A 22 -40.49 9.16 -23.91
C LYS A 22 -39.47 8.48 -24.82
N GLN A 23 -38.50 9.21 -25.38
CA GLN A 23 -37.41 8.64 -26.19
C GLN A 23 -36.18 8.24 -25.36
N SER A 24 -36.05 8.68 -24.10
CA SER A 24 -34.90 8.38 -23.23
C SER A 24 -34.99 7.03 -22.48
N GLN A 25 -36.19 6.53 -22.19
CA GLN A 25 -36.40 5.27 -21.46
C GLN A 25 -35.79 4.02 -22.13
N PRO A 26 -35.97 3.76 -23.45
CA PRO A 26 -35.38 2.58 -24.07
C PRO A 26 -33.85 2.66 -24.22
N HIS A 27 -33.25 3.86 -24.24
CA HIS A 27 -31.80 4.03 -24.31
C HIS A 27 -31.13 3.81 -22.94
N ARG A 28 -31.69 4.39 -21.86
CA ARG A 28 -31.17 4.19 -20.49
C ARG A 28 -31.19 2.71 -20.07
N LYS A 29 -32.29 2.00 -20.39
CA LYS A 29 -32.42 0.57 -20.09
C LYS A 29 -31.35 -0.27 -20.80
N ARG A 30 -31.09 0.04 -22.07
CA ARG A 30 -30.08 -0.62 -22.91
C ARG A 30 -28.63 -0.35 -22.47
N VAL A 31 -28.34 0.84 -21.92
CA VAL A 31 -27.01 1.22 -21.41
C VAL A 31 -26.74 0.62 -20.02
N MET A 32 -27.75 0.51 -19.16
CA MET A 32 -27.62 -0.19 -17.88
C MET A 32 -27.49 -1.72 -18.04
N GLU A 33 -28.00 -2.29 -19.14
CA GLU A 33 -27.82 -3.70 -19.53
C GLU A 33 -26.35 -4.05 -19.89
N GLU A 34 -25.49 -3.07 -20.16
CA GLU A 34 -24.07 -3.28 -20.46
C GLU A 34 -23.19 -3.48 -19.21
N ILE A 35 -23.72 -3.19 -18.01
CA ILE A 35 -23.01 -3.41 -16.75
C ILE A 35 -23.12 -4.89 -16.37
N GLU A 36 -21.98 -5.57 -16.28
CA GLU A 36 -21.90 -6.96 -15.87
C GLU A 36 -22.05 -7.06 -14.34
N HIS A 37 -22.90 -7.98 -13.90
CA HIS A 37 -23.10 -8.29 -12.48
C HIS A 37 -22.64 -9.71 -12.19
N ARG A 38 -21.82 -9.89 -11.15
CA ARG A 38 -21.42 -11.22 -10.69
C ARG A 38 -21.16 -11.27 -9.20
N MET A 39 -21.24 -12.49 -8.66
CA MET A 39 -20.86 -12.80 -7.28
C MET A 39 -19.42 -13.30 -7.24
N VAL A 40 -18.61 -12.70 -6.36
CA VAL A 40 -17.22 -13.11 -6.14
C VAL A 40 -17.03 -13.51 -4.69
N ARG A 41 -16.37 -14.65 -4.45
CA ARG A 41 -16.05 -15.09 -3.09
C ARG A 41 -14.80 -14.35 -2.60
N VAL A 42 -14.98 -13.44 -1.64
CA VAL A 42 -13.91 -12.60 -1.08
C VAL A 42 -13.91 -12.70 0.43
N ASN A 43 -12.75 -12.93 1.06
CA ASN A 43 -12.58 -12.89 2.52
C ASN A 43 -13.69 -13.59 3.35
N GLY A 44 -14.20 -14.74 2.86
CA GLY A 44 -15.23 -15.51 3.55
C GLY A 44 -16.69 -15.06 3.32
N ILE A 45 -16.93 -14.09 2.45
CA ILE A 45 -18.27 -13.65 2.01
C ILE A 45 -18.43 -13.77 0.49
N ASN A 46 -19.67 -13.86 0.02
CA ASN A 46 -20.03 -13.63 -1.38
C ASN A 46 -20.34 -12.14 -1.54
N MET A 47 -19.53 -11.47 -2.37
CA MET A 47 -19.68 -10.05 -2.68
C MET A 47 -20.24 -9.90 -4.08
N HIS A 48 -21.33 -9.15 -4.20
CA HIS A 48 -21.82 -8.66 -5.47
C HIS A 48 -20.88 -7.58 -5.99
N ILE A 49 -20.54 -7.67 -7.27
CA ILE A 49 -19.87 -6.60 -8.00
C ILE A 49 -20.64 -6.26 -9.28
N ALA A 50 -20.67 -4.96 -9.58
CA ALA A 50 -21.03 -4.43 -10.88
C ALA A 50 -19.75 -3.95 -11.59
N GLU A 51 -19.55 -4.31 -12.85
CA GLU A 51 -18.39 -3.88 -13.62
C GLU A 51 -18.69 -3.56 -15.08
N ILE A 52 -17.94 -2.62 -15.65
CA ILE A 52 -18.01 -2.26 -17.07
C ILE A 52 -16.68 -1.67 -17.55
N GLY A 53 -16.36 -1.89 -18.83
CA GLY A 53 -15.15 -1.37 -19.46
C GLY A 53 -13.93 -2.25 -19.27
N GLN A 54 -12.79 -1.77 -19.78
CA GLN A 54 -11.49 -2.45 -19.79
C GLN A 54 -10.39 -1.42 -19.50
N GLY A 55 -9.21 -1.86 -19.05
CA GLY A 55 -8.09 -0.97 -18.71
C GLY A 55 -7.84 -0.85 -17.20
N PRO A 56 -7.15 0.20 -16.73
CA PRO A 56 -6.87 0.39 -15.30
C PRO A 56 -8.16 0.40 -14.48
N VAL A 57 -8.14 -0.25 -13.32
CA VAL A 57 -9.34 -0.34 -12.46
C VAL A 57 -9.58 0.96 -11.70
N VAL A 58 -10.82 1.45 -11.78
CA VAL A 58 -11.38 2.47 -10.88
C VAL A 58 -12.40 1.76 -9.98
N LEU A 59 -12.05 1.62 -8.71
CA LEU A 59 -12.85 0.97 -7.68
C LEU A 59 -13.71 2.02 -6.96
N PHE A 60 -15.02 1.85 -7.04
CA PHE A 60 -16.01 2.74 -6.43
C PHE A 60 -16.57 2.16 -5.13
N LEU A 61 -16.52 2.94 -4.04
CA LEU A 61 -16.98 2.53 -2.72
C LEU A 61 -18.15 3.43 -2.30
N HIS A 62 -19.37 2.87 -2.28
CA HIS A 62 -20.58 3.59 -1.86
C HIS A 62 -20.67 3.72 -0.33
N GLY A 63 -21.55 4.58 0.18
CA GLY A 63 -21.84 4.73 1.60
C GLY A 63 -23.26 4.33 2.00
N PHE A 64 -23.84 5.02 2.97
CA PHE A 64 -25.12 4.69 3.59
C PHE A 64 -26.21 5.76 3.32
N PRO A 65 -27.46 5.38 3.00
CA PRO A 65 -27.94 4.04 2.63
C PRO A 65 -27.89 3.84 1.09
N GLU A 66 -26.69 3.67 0.55
CA GLU A 66 -26.46 3.52 -0.89
C GLU A 66 -26.17 2.07 -1.28
N LEU A 67 -25.88 1.85 -2.56
CA LEU A 67 -25.50 0.58 -3.21
C LEU A 67 -24.48 0.88 -4.32
N TRP A 68 -23.95 -0.15 -5.00
CA TRP A 68 -23.17 0.01 -6.24
C TRP A 68 -23.85 0.96 -7.25
N TYR A 69 -25.19 0.96 -7.27
CA TYR A 69 -26.04 1.72 -8.17
C TYR A 69 -25.86 3.25 -8.07
N THR A 70 -25.35 3.78 -6.95
CA THR A 70 -25.02 5.22 -6.81
C THR A 70 -23.95 5.67 -7.81
N TRP A 71 -23.12 4.72 -8.28
CA TRP A 71 -22.00 4.96 -9.19
C TRP A 71 -22.34 4.77 -10.66
N ARG A 72 -23.60 4.45 -11.00
CA ARG A 72 -24.04 4.15 -12.38
C ARG A 72 -23.57 5.19 -13.41
N HIS A 73 -23.56 6.48 -13.05
CA HIS A 73 -23.13 7.55 -13.96
C HIS A 73 -21.61 7.54 -14.16
N GLN A 74 -20.85 7.40 -13.08
CA GLN A 74 -19.38 7.39 -13.11
C GLN A 74 -18.83 6.14 -13.80
N MET A 75 -19.47 4.99 -13.58
CA MET A 75 -19.08 3.72 -14.22
C MET A 75 -19.18 3.81 -15.74
N LEU A 76 -20.30 4.34 -16.26
CA LEU A 76 -20.52 4.53 -17.69
C LEU A 76 -19.55 5.58 -18.28
N ALA A 77 -19.32 6.68 -17.57
CA ALA A 77 -18.44 7.73 -18.05
C ALA A 77 -16.97 7.27 -18.12
N LEU A 78 -16.45 6.61 -17.09
CA LEU A 78 -15.05 6.18 -17.07
C LEU A 78 -14.79 4.99 -17.99
N SER A 79 -15.75 4.08 -18.16
CA SER A 79 -15.61 2.97 -19.11
C SER A 79 -15.51 3.47 -20.55
N ALA A 80 -16.28 4.50 -20.92
CA ALA A 80 -16.17 5.18 -22.21
C ALA A 80 -14.80 5.83 -22.44
N HIS A 81 -14.02 6.08 -21.38
CA HIS A 81 -12.68 6.65 -21.42
C HIS A 81 -11.56 5.61 -21.22
N GLY A 82 -11.86 4.31 -21.39
CA GLY A 82 -10.84 3.25 -21.37
C GLY A 82 -10.39 2.83 -19.97
N TYR A 83 -11.26 2.98 -18.97
CA TYR A 83 -11.06 2.43 -17.63
C TYR A 83 -11.98 1.23 -17.39
N ARG A 84 -11.55 0.33 -16.50
CA ARG A 84 -12.41 -0.72 -15.96
C ARG A 84 -13.06 -0.22 -14.68
N ALA A 85 -14.32 0.15 -14.75
CA ALA A 85 -15.09 0.62 -13.61
C ALA A 85 -15.63 -0.58 -12.82
N VAL A 86 -15.36 -0.65 -11.51
CA VAL A 86 -15.83 -1.73 -10.63
C VAL A 86 -16.48 -1.11 -9.39
N ALA A 87 -17.74 -1.44 -9.14
CA ALA A 87 -18.51 -1.00 -7.97
C ALA A 87 -19.09 -2.22 -7.23
N PRO A 88 -18.50 -2.67 -6.11
CA PRO A 88 -19.13 -3.66 -5.25
C PRO A 88 -20.31 -3.08 -4.47
N ASP A 89 -21.29 -3.93 -4.15
CA ASP A 89 -22.07 -3.72 -2.94
C ASP A 89 -21.18 -4.10 -1.76
N LEU A 90 -20.94 -3.15 -0.84
CA LEU A 90 -20.11 -3.40 0.34
C LEU A 90 -20.76 -4.42 1.27
N ARG A 91 -19.97 -4.99 2.18
CA ARG A 91 -20.43 -5.97 3.18
C ARG A 91 -21.72 -5.50 3.86
N GLY A 92 -22.77 -6.33 3.83
CA GLY A 92 -24.08 -6.03 4.43
C GLY A 92 -24.98 -5.09 3.64
N PHE A 93 -24.68 -4.82 2.38
CA PHE A 93 -25.51 -4.03 1.47
C PHE A 93 -25.91 -4.85 0.24
N GLY A 94 -27.07 -4.49 -0.32
CA GLY A 94 -27.53 -4.97 -1.62
C GLY A 94 -27.52 -6.48 -1.76
N ASP A 95 -26.80 -6.99 -2.76
CA ASP A 95 -26.72 -8.44 -3.02
C ASP A 95 -25.50 -9.11 -2.36
N THR A 96 -24.71 -8.38 -1.55
CA THR A 96 -23.57 -8.89 -0.80
C THR A 96 -24.00 -9.49 0.55
N ASP A 97 -23.34 -10.58 0.97
CA ASP A 97 -23.63 -11.25 2.24
C ASP A 97 -23.68 -10.25 3.43
N THR A 98 -24.59 -10.52 4.38
CA THR A 98 -24.83 -9.71 5.58
C THR A 98 -24.50 -10.51 6.85
N PRO A 99 -23.22 -10.59 7.27
CA PRO A 99 -22.85 -11.25 8.52
C PRO A 99 -23.62 -10.68 9.72
N ALA A 100 -24.03 -11.53 10.67
CA ALA A 100 -24.87 -11.09 11.79
C ALA A 100 -24.14 -10.26 12.87
N SER A 101 -22.84 -10.52 13.07
CA SER A 101 -22.08 -9.88 14.16
C SER A 101 -21.65 -8.45 13.81
N ILE A 102 -21.86 -7.50 14.71
CA ILE A 102 -21.39 -6.11 14.59
C ILE A 102 -19.87 -6.04 14.39
N SER A 103 -19.11 -6.92 15.07
CA SER A 103 -17.64 -6.98 14.92
C SER A 103 -17.16 -7.37 13.51
N SER A 104 -18.06 -7.86 12.66
CA SER A 104 -17.78 -8.19 11.27
C SER A 104 -17.80 -6.97 10.33
N TYR A 105 -18.11 -5.77 10.84
CA TYR A 105 -18.26 -4.53 10.07
C TYR A 105 -17.19 -3.48 10.42
N THR A 106 -16.07 -3.92 10.99
CA THR A 106 -14.92 -3.03 11.20
C THR A 106 -14.27 -2.69 9.86
N SER A 107 -13.60 -1.55 9.80
CA SER A 107 -12.81 -1.11 8.64
C SER A 107 -11.79 -2.16 8.21
N LEU A 108 -11.23 -2.92 9.14
CA LEU A 108 -10.30 -4.02 8.86
C LEU A 108 -10.98 -5.16 8.08
N GLN A 109 -12.22 -5.51 8.41
CA GLN A 109 -12.95 -6.54 7.67
C GLN A 109 -13.28 -6.09 6.25
N ILE A 110 -13.78 -4.86 6.12
CA ILE A 110 -14.21 -4.34 4.82
C ILE A 110 -12.99 -4.13 3.91
N VAL A 111 -11.87 -3.57 4.41
CA VAL A 111 -10.63 -3.49 3.64
C VAL A 111 -10.08 -4.88 3.31
N GLY A 112 -10.25 -5.87 4.19
CA GLY A 112 -9.94 -7.28 3.90
C GLY A 112 -10.73 -7.82 2.71
N ASP A 113 -12.02 -7.48 2.62
CA ASP A 113 -12.87 -7.81 1.47
C ASP A 113 -12.35 -7.13 0.19
N LEU A 114 -11.99 -5.85 0.25
CA LEU A 114 -11.45 -5.10 -0.89
C LEU A 114 -10.11 -5.66 -1.39
N ILE A 115 -9.21 -6.07 -0.50
CA ILE A 115 -7.94 -6.70 -0.88
C ILE A 115 -8.20 -8.01 -1.62
N ALA A 116 -9.08 -8.86 -1.08
CA ALA A 116 -9.45 -10.11 -1.74
C ALA A 116 -10.16 -9.87 -3.08
N LEU A 117 -10.98 -8.81 -3.20
CA LEU A 117 -11.58 -8.40 -4.47
C LEU A 117 -10.51 -7.99 -5.48
N ILE A 118 -9.60 -7.08 -5.12
CA ILE A 118 -8.54 -6.60 -6.01
C ILE A 118 -7.64 -7.75 -6.48
N ASP A 119 -7.27 -8.66 -5.57
CA ASP A 119 -6.51 -9.88 -5.90
C ASP A 119 -7.28 -10.76 -6.89
N SER A 120 -8.61 -10.92 -6.72
CA SER A 120 -9.45 -11.69 -7.65
C SER A 120 -9.59 -11.04 -9.04
N LEU A 121 -9.43 -9.72 -9.13
CA LEU A 121 -9.40 -8.97 -10.38
C LEU A 121 -8.03 -9.04 -11.08
N GLY A 122 -7.02 -9.63 -10.43
CA GLY A 122 -5.65 -9.72 -10.92
C GLY A 122 -4.96 -8.37 -11.01
N GLN A 123 -5.25 -7.46 -10.08
CA GLN A 123 -4.69 -6.10 -10.11
C GLN A 123 -3.71 -5.86 -8.95
N ASP A 124 -2.57 -5.27 -9.25
CA ASP A 124 -1.61 -4.84 -8.21
C ASP A 124 -2.06 -3.56 -7.52
N GLN A 125 -2.54 -2.57 -8.28
CA GLN A 125 -3.01 -1.28 -7.75
C GLN A 125 -4.28 -0.82 -8.47
N VAL A 126 -5.10 -0.05 -7.77
CA VAL A 126 -6.34 0.53 -8.32
C VAL A 126 -6.42 2.03 -8.05
N PHE A 127 -7.18 2.75 -8.87
CA PHE A 127 -7.72 4.06 -8.48
C PHE A 127 -8.94 3.84 -7.59
N VAL A 128 -9.11 4.66 -6.55
CA VAL A 128 -10.23 4.52 -5.62
C VAL A 128 -11.09 5.78 -5.64
N VAL A 129 -12.40 5.60 -5.68
CA VAL A 129 -13.40 6.66 -5.49
C VAL A 129 -14.31 6.26 -4.35
N GLY A 130 -14.45 7.09 -3.32
CA GLY A 130 -15.28 6.81 -2.15
C GLY A 130 -16.29 7.91 -1.87
N HIS A 131 -17.47 7.54 -1.38
CA HIS A 131 -18.51 8.47 -0.89
C HIS A 131 -19.06 8.00 0.47
N ASP A 132 -19.38 8.93 1.38
CA ASP A 132 -19.90 8.66 2.74
C ASP A 132 -19.11 7.55 3.49
N TRP A 133 -19.71 6.44 3.89
CA TRP A 133 -19.00 5.32 4.51
C TRP A 133 -17.95 4.69 3.60
N GLY A 134 -18.22 4.65 2.29
CA GLY A 134 -17.22 4.26 1.30
C GLY A 134 -16.00 5.18 1.32
N ALA A 135 -16.19 6.48 1.59
CA ALA A 135 -15.09 7.43 1.79
C ALA A 135 -14.32 7.18 3.09
N VAL A 136 -15.00 6.82 4.18
CA VAL A 136 -14.37 6.39 5.45
C VAL A 136 -13.52 5.13 5.23
N ILE A 137 -14.06 4.14 4.51
CA ILE A 137 -13.34 2.91 4.17
C ILE A 137 -12.18 3.18 3.20
N ALA A 138 -12.33 4.11 2.25
CA ALA A 138 -11.23 4.53 1.38
C ALA A 138 -10.07 5.12 2.18
N TRP A 139 -10.34 5.94 3.21
CA TRP A 139 -9.30 6.44 4.12
C TRP A 139 -8.57 5.31 4.85
N SER A 140 -9.33 4.38 5.44
CA SER A 140 -8.77 3.19 6.09
C SER A 140 -7.94 2.35 5.11
N PHE A 141 -8.41 2.17 3.87
CA PHE A 141 -7.68 1.43 2.85
C PHE A 141 -6.34 2.09 2.53
N CYS A 142 -6.32 3.42 2.36
CA CYS A 142 -5.09 4.16 2.11
C CYS A 142 -4.11 4.16 3.31
N LEU A 143 -4.60 4.04 4.54
CA LEU A 143 -3.76 3.88 5.74
C LEU A 143 -3.16 2.48 5.85
N TYR A 144 -3.95 1.45 5.57
CA TYR A 144 -3.52 0.06 5.77
C TYR A 144 -2.68 -0.45 4.61
N ARG A 145 -3.06 -0.07 3.38
CA ARG A 145 -2.52 -0.59 2.13
C ARG A 145 -2.32 0.52 1.08
N PRO A 146 -1.53 1.56 1.38
CA PRO A 146 -1.19 2.59 0.40
C PRO A 146 -0.49 2.01 -0.83
N ASP A 147 0.17 0.85 -0.69
CA ASP A 147 0.78 0.10 -1.78
C ASP A 147 -0.22 -0.38 -2.84
N ARG A 148 -1.52 -0.46 -2.52
CA ARG A 148 -2.58 -0.94 -3.42
C ARG A 148 -3.43 0.18 -4.03
N VAL A 149 -3.19 1.43 -3.64
CA VAL A 149 -3.98 2.59 -4.08
C VAL A 149 -3.10 3.55 -4.87
N LYS A 150 -3.42 3.73 -6.15
CA LYS A 150 -2.68 4.63 -7.05
C LYS A 150 -3.00 6.10 -6.81
N ALA A 151 -4.29 6.41 -6.65
CA ALA A 151 -4.79 7.72 -6.22
C ALA A 151 -6.22 7.57 -5.68
N LEU A 152 -6.64 8.51 -4.84
CA LEU A 152 -7.96 8.56 -4.23
C LEU A 152 -8.71 9.83 -4.63
N VAL A 153 -9.92 9.68 -5.15
CA VAL A 153 -10.92 10.77 -5.22
C VAL A 153 -11.94 10.52 -4.12
N ASN A 154 -11.92 11.33 -3.06
CA ASN A 154 -12.81 11.12 -1.93
C ASN A 154 -13.90 12.20 -1.86
N LEU A 155 -15.14 11.73 -1.76
CA LEU A 155 -16.33 12.56 -1.80
C LEU A 155 -16.93 12.69 -0.39
N SER A 156 -17.40 13.88 -0.04
CA SER A 156 -18.13 14.20 1.20
C SER A 156 -17.30 14.14 2.49
N VAL A 157 -16.79 12.97 2.88
CA VAL A 157 -16.22 12.74 4.22
C VAL A 157 -14.71 13.00 4.25
N SER A 158 -14.30 14.07 4.95
CA SER A 158 -12.87 14.37 5.16
C SER A 158 -12.18 13.31 6.02
N PHE A 159 -10.86 13.22 5.91
CA PHE A 159 -10.08 12.37 6.80
C PHE A 159 -10.27 12.80 8.26
N LYS A 160 -10.26 11.83 9.18
CA LYS A 160 -10.32 12.08 10.63
C LYS A 160 -9.13 11.39 11.29
N PRO A 161 -8.10 12.13 11.73
CA PRO A 161 -6.95 11.52 12.39
C PRO A 161 -7.37 10.85 13.70
N TRP A 162 -6.75 9.71 14.01
CA TRP A 162 -7.00 9.00 15.25
C TRP A 162 -6.53 9.82 16.46
N HIS A 163 -7.29 9.77 17.56
CA HIS A 163 -6.97 10.52 18.79
C HIS A 163 -7.11 9.67 20.07
N PRO A 164 -6.09 9.61 20.95
CA PRO A 164 -6.01 8.63 22.05
C PRO A 164 -7.01 8.81 23.19
N SER A 165 -7.62 9.99 23.32
CA SER A 165 -8.57 10.29 24.39
C SER A 165 -9.99 10.60 23.90
N ARG A 166 -10.29 10.37 22.63
CA ARG A 166 -11.58 10.74 22.02
C ARG A 166 -12.22 9.53 21.36
N LYS A 167 -13.00 8.76 22.12
CA LYS A 167 -13.85 7.71 21.57
C LYS A 167 -14.92 8.33 20.65
N PRO A 168 -15.09 7.86 19.40
CA PRO A 168 -15.96 8.49 18.42
C PRO A 168 -17.40 8.69 18.89
N VAL A 169 -18.07 7.64 19.37
CA VAL A 169 -19.50 7.69 19.72
C VAL A 169 -19.72 8.55 20.96
N GLU A 170 -18.85 8.43 21.97
CA GLU A 170 -18.89 9.28 23.17
C GLU A 170 -18.69 10.76 22.83
N THR A 171 -17.73 11.06 21.94
CA THR A 171 -17.46 12.42 21.49
C THR A 171 -18.65 13.00 20.73
N LEU A 172 -19.23 12.25 19.80
CA LEU A 172 -20.42 12.67 19.06
C LEU A 172 -21.62 12.91 19.98
N ARG A 173 -21.82 12.03 20.97
CA ARG A 173 -22.87 12.16 21.98
C ARG A 173 -22.67 13.40 22.84
N ALA A 174 -21.43 13.72 23.21
CA ALA A 174 -21.11 14.91 23.99
C ALA A 174 -21.33 16.22 23.20
N VAL A 175 -21.06 16.21 21.89
CA VAL A 175 -21.17 17.40 21.03
C VAL A 175 -22.62 17.64 20.57
N PHE A 176 -23.33 16.60 20.13
CA PHE A 176 -24.64 16.73 19.49
C PHE A 176 -25.81 16.18 20.31
N GLY A 177 -25.54 15.47 21.40
CA GLY A 177 -26.57 14.82 22.21
C GLY A 177 -27.02 13.45 21.67
N VAL A 178 -27.93 12.81 22.41
CA VAL A 178 -28.38 11.44 22.14
C VAL A 178 -29.23 11.29 20.88
N ASP A 179 -29.87 12.36 20.42
CA ASP A 179 -30.73 12.36 19.22
C ASP A 179 -29.95 12.53 17.92
N TYR A 180 -28.64 12.76 17.97
CA TYR A 180 -27.81 12.74 16.78
C TYR A 180 -27.86 11.37 16.10
N TYR A 181 -28.02 11.34 14.77
CA TYR A 181 -28.32 10.09 14.06
C TYR A 181 -27.32 8.96 14.34
N VAL A 182 -26.01 9.25 14.40
CA VAL A 182 -24.98 8.24 14.70
C VAL A 182 -25.19 7.66 16.10
N CYS A 183 -25.56 8.47 17.09
CA CYS A 183 -25.84 8.03 18.45
C CYS A 183 -27.12 7.18 18.51
N ARG A 184 -28.15 7.55 17.73
CA ARG A 184 -29.40 6.80 17.60
C ARG A 184 -29.24 5.47 16.87
N PHE A 185 -28.20 5.29 16.07
CA PHE A 185 -27.92 4.02 15.38
C PHE A 185 -27.18 3.00 16.24
N GLN A 186 -26.70 3.39 17.43
CA GLN A 186 -25.85 2.53 18.25
C GLN A 186 -26.59 1.34 18.86
N GLU A 187 -27.82 1.55 19.34
CA GLU A 187 -28.61 0.47 19.95
C GLU A 187 -29.11 -0.50 18.86
N PRO A 188 -28.71 -1.79 18.90
CA PRO A 188 -29.17 -2.77 17.92
C PRO A 188 -30.69 -2.94 17.95
N GLY A 189 -31.33 -2.82 16.78
CA GLY A 189 -32.78 -2.96 16.63
C GLY A 189 -33.56 -1.65 16.71
N GLU A 190 -33.11 -0.63 17.47
CA GLU A 190 -33.90 0.62 17.61
C GLU A 190 -34.06 1.36 16.27
N ALA A 191 -32.97 1.49 15.50
CA ALA A 191 -33.01 2.18 14.21
C ALA A 191 -33.72 1.36 13.13
N GLU A 192 -33.54 0.05 13.12
CA GLU A 192 -34.26 -0.88 12.25
C GLU A 192 -35.77 -0.78 12.47
N ASP A 193 -36.23 -0.88 13.71
CA ASP A 193 -37.65 -0.78 14.05
C ASP A 193 -38.24 0.58 13.67
N MET A 194 -37.45 1.64 13.84
CA MET A 194 -37.83 2.99 13.43
C MET A 194 -37.99 3.10 11.90
N PHE A 195 -37.06 2.56 11.13
CA PHE A 195 -37.15 2.56 9.67
C PHE A 195 -38.29 1.68 9.17
N ALA A 196 -38.51 0.52 9.78
CA ALA A 196 -39.62 -0.38 9.45
C ALA A 196 -40.98 0.31 9.64
N ARG A 197 -41.16 1.10 10.72
CA ARG A 197 -42.39 1.88 10.95
C ARG A 197 -42.61 2.98 9.91
N ALA A 198 -41.55 3.58 9.39
CA ALA A 198 -41.65 4.64 8.39
C ALA A 198 -41.84 4.11 6.95
N GLY A 199 -41.40 2.88 6.69
CA GLY A 199 -41.37 2.24 5.38
C GLY A 199 -40.11 2.59 4.59
N THR A 200 -39.47 1.57 3.99
CA THR A 200 -38.18 1.66 3.30
C THR A 200 -38.12 2.75 2.24
N THR A 201 -39.14 2.85 1.38
CA THR A 201 -39.21 3.90 0.35
C THR A 201 -39.20 5.30 0.98
N THR A 202 -39.95 5.53 2.06
CA THR A 202 -39.98 6.81 2.76
C THR A 202 -38.61 7.15 3.36
N VAL A 203 -37.97 6.16 3.99
CA VAL A 203 -36.62 6.30 4.58
C VAL A 203 -35.60 6.70 3.52
N LEU A 204 -35.59 6.02 2.38
CA LEU A 204 -34.69 6.35 1.26
C LEU A 204 -34.97 7.71 0.66
N LYS A 205 -36.25 8.07 0.43
CA LYS A 205 -36.61 9.43 -0.01
C LYS A 205 -36.09 10.48 0.97
N LYS A 206 -36.21 10.26 2.27
CA LYS A 206 -35.71 11.20 3.28
C LYS A 206 -34.19 11.38 3.24
N PHE A 207 -33.44 10.29 3.14
CA PHE A 207 -31.97 10.39 3.03
C PHE A 207 -31.57 11.06 1.72
N LEU A 208 -32.00 10.52 0.58
CA LEU A 208 -31.56 10.97 -0.75
C LEU A 208 -32.00 12.41 -1.09
N THR A 209 -33.05 12.92 -0.45
CA THR A 209 -33.50 14.32 -0.62
C THR A 209 -33.00 15.26 0.48
N TYR A 210 -32.14 14.79 1.40
CA TYR A 210 -31.62 15.60 2.49
C TYR A 210 -30.66 16.68 1.98
N ARG A 211 -31.01 17.95 2.22
CA ARG A 211 -30.22 19.13 1.82
C ARG A 211 -29.98 20.13 2.94
N ASN A 212 -30.34 19.76 4.18
CA ASN A 212 -30.12 20.63 5.33
C ASN A 212 -28.63 20.50 5.76
N PRO A 213 -27.85 21.59 5.80
CA PRO A 213 -26.45 21.52 6.22
C PRO A 213 -26.29 21.23 7.72
N GLY A 214 -27.33 21.35 8.54
CA GLY A 214 -27.27 21.06 9.96
C GLY A 214 -27.06 19.58 10.29
N PRO A 215 -26.71 19.25 11.55
CA PRO A 215 -26.61 17.86 11.98
C PRO A 215 -27.98 17.16 11.87
N LEU A 216 -27.98 15.93 11.38
CA LEU A 216 -29.19 15.12 11.31
C LEU A 216 -29.58 14.66 12.72
N MET A 217 -30.63 15.30 13.24
CA MET A 217 -31.23 14.99 14.53
C MET A 217 -32.49 14.14 14.33
N ILE A 218 -32.60 13.06 15.09
CA ILE A 218 -33.71 12.11 15.06
C ILE A 218 -34.30 12.03 16.47
N PRO A 219 -35.27 12.87 16.86
CA PRO A 219 -35.91 12.80 18.18
C PRO A 219 -36.62 11.46 18.41
N LYS A 220 -36.66 10.96 19.66
CA LYS A 220 -37.23 9.63 19.96
C LYS A 220 -38.73 9.58 19.73
N GLU A 221 -39.42 10.69 20.00
CA GLU A 221 -40.86 10.85 19.90
C GLU A 221 -41.35 10.90 18.46
N THR A 222 -40.61 11.58 17.57
CA THR A 222 -40.99 11.76 16.16
C THR A 222 -40.39 10.69 15.24
N GLY A 223 -39.28 10.06 15.64
CA GLY A 223 -38.56 9.06 14.85
C GLY A 223 -38.09 9.55 13.48
N PHE A 224 -37.66 8.62 12.63
CA PHE A 224 -37.21 8.86 11.27
C PHE A 224 -38.34 8.58 10.27
N GLY A 225 -39.37 9.44 10.26
CA GLY A 225 -40.57 9.23 9.42
C GLY A 225 -41.39 10.49 9.21
N GLY A 226 -41.41 11.40 10.19
CA GLY A 226 -42.27 12.59 10.13
C GLY A 226 -43.75 12.21 10.15
N SER A 227 -44.64 13.15 9.86
CA SER A 227 -46.08 12.84 9.77
C SER A 227 -46.34 11.95 8.54
N PRO A 228 -47.15 10.86 8.66
CA PRO A 228 -47.49 9.95 7.56
C PRO A 228 -48.05 10.62 6.29
N ASN A 229 -48.53 11.86 6.42
CA ASN A 229 -49.14 12.64 5.34
C ASN A 229 -48.16 13.59 4.62
N THR A 230 -46.87 13.55 4.94
CA THR A 230 -45.89 14.47 4.33
C THR A 230 -45.43 13.93 2.98
N THR A 231 -45.84 14.57 1.88
CA THR A 231 -45.34 14.23 0.54
C THR A 231 -43.91 14.74 0.36
N ILE A 232 -42.98 13.85 -0.01
CA ILE A 232 -41.58 14.21 -0.33
C ILE A 232 -41.48 14.40 -1.84
N THR A 233 -41.13 15.61 -2.28
CA THR A 233 -40.87 15.93 -3.69
C THR A 233 -39.44 15.52 -4.05
N LEU A 234 -39.28 14.69 -5.08
CA LEU A 234 -37.96 14.29 -5.56
C LEU A 234 -37.30 15.42 -6.37
N PRO A 235 -35.98 15.63 -6.22
CA PRO A 235 -35.22 16.54 -7.06
C PRO A 235 -35.06 15.99 -8.48
N SER A 236 -34.72 16.85 -9.44
CA SER A 236 -34.65 16.48 -10.87
C SER A 236 -33.61 15.40 -11.22
N TRP A 237 -32.61 15.21 -10.36
CA TRP A 237 -31.56 14.21 -10.54
C TRP A 237 -31.94 12.82 -10.00
N LEU A 238 -33.02 12.72 -9.21
CA LEU A 238 -33.46 11.48 -8.57
C LEU A 238 -34.85 11.07 -9.07
N LEU A 239 -34.94 9.93 -9.76
CA LEU A 239 -36.21 9.44 -10.29
C LEU A 239 -36.88 8.46 -9.31
N GLU A 240 -38.20 8.31 -9.40
CA GLU A 240 -38.94 7.30 -8.62
C GLU A 240 -38.41 5.88 -8.88
N GLU A 241 -38.00 5.59 -10.12
CA GLU A 241 -37.37 4.30 -10.48
C GLU A 241 -36.07 4.05 -9.71
N ASP A 242 -35.26 5.10 -9.48
CA ASP A 242 -34.00 4.99 -8.73
C ASP A 242 -34.27 4.71 -7.24
N VAL A 243 -35.23 5.45 -6.65
CA VAL A 243 -35.67 5.20 -5.27
C VAL A 243 -36.24 3.79 -5.11
N ASN A 244 -37.05 3.34 -6.07
CA ASN A 244 -37.63 2.00 -6.06
C ASN A 244 -36.56 0.91 -6.19
N TYR A 245 -35.50 1.15 -6.96
CA TYR A 245 -34.36 0.23 -7.03
C TYR A 245 -33.71 0.07 -5.64
N TYR A 246 -33.33 1.17 -5.00
CA TYR A 246 -32.79 1.14 -3.64
C TYR A 246 -33.75 0.45 -2.66
N ALA A 247 -35.03 0.83 -2.67
CA ALA A 247 -36.04 0.28 -1.77
C ALA A 247 -36.18 -1.23 -1.93
N SER A 248 -36.20 -1.72 -3.18
CA SER A 248 -36.34 -3.15 -3.46
C SER A 248 -35.21 -4.00 -2.85
N LYS A 249 -34.01 -3.44 -2.71
CA LYS A 249 -32.85 -4.12 -2.11
C LYS A 249 -32.90 -4.05 -0.60
N PHE A 250 -33.14 -2.86 -0.03
CA PHE A 250 -33.28 -2.70 1.42
C PHE A 250 -34.51 -3.41 2.01
N ASP A 251 -35.57 -3.64 1.23
CA ASP A 251 -36.71 -4.48 1.65
C ASP A 251 -36.34 -5.96 1.77
N GLN A 252 -35.29 -6.41 1.05
CA GLN A 252 -34.80 -7.79 1.12
C GLN A 252 -33.80 -7.98 2.26
N THR A 253 -32.83 -7.07 2.41
CA THR A 253 -31.72 -7.22 3.36
C THR A 253 -31.94 -6.50 4.68
N GLY A 254 -32.85 -5.54 4.73
CA GLY A 254 -32.95 -4.57 5.83
C GLY A 254 -31.77 -3.61 5.89
N PHE A 255 -31.74 -2.78 6.95
CA PHE A 255 -30.72 -1.75 7.16
C PHE A 255 -29.61 -2.15 8.15
N THR A 256 -29.73 -3.31 8.82
CA THR A 256 -28.80 -3.73 9.88
C THR A 256 -27.35 -3.78 9.43
N GLY A 257 -27.07 -4.28 8.22
CA GLY A 257 -25.71 -4.34 7.68
C GLY A 257 -25.06 -2.95 7.63
N GLY A 258 -25.71 -1.98 6.98
CA GLY A 258 -25.24 -0.60 6.94
C GLY A 258 -25.18 0.09 8.31
N LEU A 259 -26.13 -0.17 9.20
CA LEU A 259 -26.13 0.36 10.57
C LEU A 259 -24.94 -0.18 11.40
N ASN A 260 -24.49 -1.40 11.13
CA ASN A 260 -23.37 -2.01 11.86
C ASN A 260 -22.02 -1.31 11.61
N TYR A 261 -21.85 -0.56 10.52
CA TYR A 261 -20.66 0.27 10.32
C TYR A 261 -20.56 1.35 11.41
N TYR A 262 -21.69 2.00 11.72
CA TYR A 262 -21.79 2.99 12.79
C TYR A 262 -21.59 2.37 14.17
N ARG A 263 -22.12 1.18 14.40
CA ARG A 263 -21.98 0.44 15.68
C ARG A 263 -20.54 -0.04 15.90
N ALA A 264 -19.77 -0.20 14.83
CA ALA A 264 -18.36 -0.57 14.88
C ALA A 264 -17.41 0.63 15.05
N LEU A 265 -17.89 1.88 15.18
CA LEU A 265 -17.04 3.07 15.25
C LEU A 265 -16.03 3.03 16.42
N ASP A 266 -16.50 2.72 17.63
CA ASP A 266 -15.62 2.68 18.81
C ASP A 266 -14.68 1.47 18.75
N LEU A 267 -15.14 0.33 18.23
CA LEU A 267 -14.28 -0.84 18.00
C LEU A 267 -13.20 -0.56 16.95
N ASN A 268 -13.54 0.17 15.87
CA ASN A 268 -12.57 0.66 14.90
C ASN A 268 -11.54 1.56 15.58
N TRP A 269 -11.96 2.48 16.43
CA TRP A 269 -11.05 3.34 17.19
C TRP A 269 -10.09 2.50 18.06
N GLU A 270 -10.58 1.48 18.76
CA GLU A 270 -9.73 0.60 19.58
C GLU A 270 -8.73 -0.21 18.74
N LEU A 271 -9.16 -0.72 17.58
CA LEU A 271 -8.34 -1.53 16.69
C LEU A 271 -7.34 -0.71 15.87
N THR A 272 -7.58 0.59 15.70
CA THR A 272 -6.74 1.48 14.88
C THR A 272 -5.75 2.31 15.69
N ALA A 273 -5.63 2.06 17.00
CA ALA A 273 -4.59 2.64 17.86
C ALA A 273 -3.16 2.52 17.27
N PRO A 274 -2.76 1.43 16.57
CA PRO A 274 -1.46 1.37 15.89
C PRO A 274 -1.22 2.48 14.85
N TRP A 275 -2.26 3.12 14.31
CA TRP A 275 -2.16 4.21 13.32
C TRP A 275 -2.15 5.62 13.94
N THR A 276 -1.93 5.72 15.24
CA THR A 276 -1.71 7.02 15.90
C THR A 276 -0.63 7.82 15.18
N GLY A 277 -0.97 9.06 14.81
CA GLY A 277 -0.07 10.01 14.15
C GLY A 277 0.32 9.65 12.71
N VAL A 278 -0.29 8.64 12.09
CA VAL A 278 0.03 8.24 10.71
C VAL A 278 -0.67 9.16 9.72
N GLN A 279 0.08 9.59 8.70
CA GLN A 279 -0.43 10.37 7.58
C GLN A 279 -0.91 9.47 6.43
N VAL A 280 -1.90 9.95 5.67
CA VAL A 280 -2.31 9.31 4.41
C VAL A 280 -1.40 9.77 3.28
N LYS A 281 -0.51 8.90 2.82
CA LYS A 281 0.52 9.19 1.80
C LYS A 281 0.19 8.62 0.41
N VAL A 282 -1.05 8.80 -0.02
CA VAL A 282 -1.47 8.57 -1.42
C VAL A 282 -1.92 9.89 -2.04
N PRO A 283 -1.79 10.10 -3.36
CA PRO A 283 -2.36 11.27 -4.02
C PRO A 283 -3.87 11.35 -3.79
N VAL A 284 -4.37 12.49 -3.29
CA VAL A 284 -5.80 12.66 -3.01
C VAL A 284 -6.39 13.89 -3.70
N LYS A 285 -7.60 13.76 -4.25
CA LYS A 285 -8.51 14.85 -4.54
C LYS A 285 -9.74 14.72 -3.65
N PHE A 286 -10.13 15.80 -3.00
CA PHE A 286 -11.30 15.83 -2.11
C PHE A 286 -12.39 16.74 -2.69
N ILE A 287 -13.64 16.28 -2.70
CA ILE A 287 -14.77 17.00 -3.29
C ILE A 287 -15.96 16.92 -2.33
N VAL A 288 -16.63 18.04 -2.07
CA VAL A 288 -17.77 18.09 -1.15
C VAL A 288 -18.79 19.15 -1.56
N GLY A 289 -20.07 18.93 -1.29
CA GLY A 289 -21.13 19.94 -1.45
C GLY A 289 -21.12 20.94 -0.29
N ASP A 290 -21.42 22.21 -0.56
CA ASP A 290 -21.51 23.25 0.47
C ASP A 290 -22.70 23.04 1.44
N LEU A 291 -23.74 22.33 1.01
CA LEU A 291 -24.90 21.93 1.81
C LEU A 291 -24.74 20.56 2.49
N ASP A 292 -23.58 19.90 2.31
CA ASP A 292 -23.31 18.60 2.92
C ASP A 292 -23.21 18.70 4.46
N LEU A 293 -23.97 17.88 5.18
CA LEU A 293 -23.95 17.84 6.64
C LEU A 293 -22.57 17.50 7.23
N THR A 294 -21.77 16.72 6.52
CA THR A 294 -20.44 16.29 6.98
C THR A 294 -19.46 17.46 6.91
N TYR A 295 -19.53 18.27 5.86
CA TYR A 295 -18.74 19.50 5.69
C TYR A 295 -19.13 20.59 6.68
N ASN A 296 -20.41 20.64 7.05
CA ASN A 296 -20.95 21.61 8.02
C ASN A 296 -20.89 21.12 9.47
N SER A 297 -20.30 19.95 9.72
CA SER A 297 -20.04 19.48 11.08
C SER A 297 -19.02 20.39 11.79
N PRO A 298 -19.17 20.68 13.11
CA PRO A 298 -18.28 21.59 13.83
C PRO A 298 -16.81 21.19 13.71
N GLY A 299 -15.96 22.16 13.32
CA GLY A 299 -14.51 21.97 13.18
C GLY A 299 -14.05 21.41 11.83
N VAL A 300 -14.96 20.91 10.97
CA VAL A 300 -14.58 20.26 9.70
C VAL A 300 -14.12 21.27 8.66
N LYS A 301 -14.80 22.42 8.53
CA LYS A 301 -14.36 23.48 7.60
C LYS A 301 -12.99 24.03 7.99
N GLU A 302 -12.77 24.26 9.28
CA GLU A 302 -11.49 24.70 9.82
C GLU A 302 -10.40 23.65 9.56
N TYR A 303 -10.71 22.37 9.77
CA TYR A 303 -9.78 21.29 9.48
C TYR A 303 -9.39 21.25 7.99
N ILE A 304 -10.37 21.32 7.09
CA ILE A 304 -10.16 21.28 5.63
C ILE A 304 -9.36 22.48 5.15
N HIS A 305 -9.75 23.70 5.55
CA HIS A 305 -9.24 24.94 4.95
C HIS A 305 -8.05 25.55 5.68
N ASN A 306 -7.86 25.28 6.98
CA ASN A 306 -6.79 25.88 7.79
C ASN A 306 -5.55 24.98 7.92
N GLY A 307 -5.32 24.10 6.94
CA GLY A 307 -4.10 23.29 6.82
C GLY A 307 -4.07 21.99 7.64
N GLY A 308 -5.06 21.74 8.51
CA GLY A 308 -5.15 20.47 9.25
C GLY A 308 -5.26 19.26 8.33
N PHE A 309 -6.12 19.35 7.32
CA PHE A 309 -6.33 18.27 6.36
C PHE A 309 -5.10 18.01 5.49
N LYS A 310 -4.44 19.07 5.01
CA LYS A 310 -3.18 18.96 4.25
C LYS A 310 -2.03 18.43 5.11
N LYS A 311 -2.01 18.70 6.41
CA LYS A 311 -1.01 18.15 7.34
C LYS A 311 -1.14 16.63 7.48
N ASP A 312 -2.37 16.11 7.59
CA ASP A 312 -2.61 14.69 7.76
C ASP A 312 -2.62 13.92 6.42
N VAL A 313 -2.94 14.62 5.33
CA VAL A 313 -2.95 14.13 3.95
C VAL A 313 -1.98 14.96 3.11
N PRO A 314 -0.65 14.76 3.26
CA PRO A 314 0.37 15.60 2.62
C PRO A 314 0.24 15.68 1.10
N PHE A 315 -0.24 14.62 0.44
CA PHE A 315 -0.44 14.58 -1.02
C PHE A 315 -1.86 14.97 -1.47
N LEU A 316 -2.63 15.67 -0.63
CA LEU A 316 -3.90 16.29 -1.02
C LEU A 316 -3.64 17.37 -2.09
N GLN A 317 -4.06 17.14 -3.32
CA GLN A 317 -3.79 18.03 -4.46
C GLN A 317 -4.80 19.16 -4.55
N GLU A 318 -6.08 18.85 -4.34
CA GLU A 318 -7.17 19.80 -4.54
C GLU A 318 -8.34 19.49 -3.60
N VAL A 319 -8.96 20.55 -3.09
CA VAL A 319 -10.23 20.55 -2.37
C VAL A 319 -11.24 21.30 -3.22
N VAL A 320 -12.31 20.64 -3.63
CA VAL A 320 -13.40 21.22 -4.40
C VAL A 320 -14.63 21.32 -3.52
N VAL A 321 -15.17 22.52 -3.36
CA VAL A 321 -16.45 22.77 -2.68
C VAL A 321 -17.47 23.15 -3.75
N MET A 322 -18.49 22.31 -3.94
CA MET A 322 -19.53 22.53 -4.95
C MET A 322 -20.67 23.36 -4.36
N GLU A 323 -20.97 24.50 -4.99
CA GLU A 323 -22.00 25.44 -4.53
C GLU A 323 -23.42 24.91 -4.81
N GLU A 324 -24.31 25.09 -3.84
CA GLU A 324 -25.70 24.64 -3.86
C GLU A 324 -25.89 23.11 -4.06
N VAL A 325 -24.93 22.30 -3.64
CA VAL A 325 -24.98 20.82 -3.79
C VAL A 325 -25.06 20.15 -2.42
N GLY A 326 -25.94 19.15 -2.31
CA GLY A 326 -26.14 18.36 -1.09
C GLY A 326 -25.06 17.30 -0.85
N HIS A 327 -25.43 16.27 -0.10
CA HIS A 327 -24.52 15.18 0.28
C HIS A 327 -24.20 14.24 -0.89
N PHE A 328 -25.21 13.81 -1.67
CA PHE A 328 -25.09 12.82 -2.75
C PHE A 328 -24.54 13.44 -4.06
N ILE A 329 -23.36 14.06 -3.99
CA ILE A 329 -22.78 14.88 -5.08
C ILE A 329 -22.56 14.09 -6.38
N ASN A 330 -22.25 12.79 -6.29
CA ASN A 330 -22.04 11.90 -7.43
C ASN A 330 -23.34 11.59 -8.20
N GLU A 331 -24.50 11.69 -7.55
CA GLU A 331 -25.81 11.57 -8.19
C GLU A 331 -26.39 12.95 -8.58
N GLU A 332 -26.19 13.97 -7.76
CA GLU A 332 -26.74 15.31 -8.00
C GLU A 332 -26.05 16.04 -9.16
N LYS A 333 -24.72 15.90 -9.28
CA LYS A 333 -23.89 16.54 -10.31
C LYS A 333 -22.95 15.53 -11.00
N PRO A 334 -23.49 14.48 -11.63
CA PRO A 334 -22.71 13.35 -12.10
C PRO A 334 -21.65 13.74 -13.13
N ASP A 335 -21.98 14.62 -14.08
CA ASP A 335 -21.05 15.02 -15.16
C ASP A 335 -19.85 15.82 -14.63
N GLU A 336 -20.07 16.71 -13.65
CA GLU A 336 -19.00 17.47 -13.00
C GLU A 336 -18.07 16.55 -12.20
N ILE A 337 -18.66 15.60 -11.46
CA ILE A 337 -17.90 14.57 -10.73
C ILE A 337 -17.10 13.68 -11.68
N ASN A 338 -17.70 13.24 -12.79
CA ASN A 338 -17.03 12.44 -13.82
C ASN A 338 -15.79 13.16 -14.36
N LYS A 339 -15.94 14.45 -14.68
CA LYS A 339 -14.83 15.29 -15.15
C LYS A 339 -13.73 15.41 -14.10
N HIS A 340 -14.09 15.69 -12.84
CA HIS A 340 -13.10 15.80 -11.77
C HIS A 340 -12.33 14.51 -11.52
N ILE A 341 -13.01 13.35 -11.57
CA ILE A 341 -12.36 12.05 -11.44
C ILE A 341 -11.40 11.85 -12.60
N TYR A 342 -11.88 11.99 -13.85
CA TYR A 342 -11.09 11.76 -15.06
C TYR A 342 -9.84 12.66 -15.13
N ASP A 343 -9.99 13.96 -14.90
CA ASP A 343 -8.88 14.92 -14.96
C ASP A 343 -7.79 14.60 -13.93
N PHE A 344 -8.19 14.19 -12.71
CA PHE A 344 -7.27 13.88 -11.64
C PHE A 344 -6.46 12.61 -11.91
N ILE A 345 -7.10 11.56 -12.41
CA ILE A 345 -6.42 10.28 -12.68
C ILE A 345 -5.58 10.28 -13.97
N GLN A 346 -5.67 11.34 -14.79
CA GLN A 346 -4.99 11.48 -16.09
C GLN A 346 -3.80 12.46 -16.13
N LYS A 347 -3.33 12.99 -14.98
CA LYS A 347 -2.36 14.12 -14.88
C LYS A 347 -1.44 14.35 -16.11
N LYS A 348 -1.79 15.36 -16.91
CA LYS A 348 -0.97 15.92 -18.01
C LYS A 348 -0.51 17.33 -17.66
N VAL A 349 0.70 17.70 -18.06
CA VAL A 349 1.29 19.03 -17.85
C VAL A 349 1.51 19.69 -19.20
N SER A 350 0.99 20.89 -19.43
CA SER A 350 1.27 21.65 -20.64
C SER A 350 2.66 22.28 -20.57
N VAL A 351 3.57 21.86 -21.46
CA VAL A 351 4.97 22.30 -21.51
C VAL A 351 5.36 22.64 -22.95
N ASN A 352 5.97 23.80 -23.18
CA ASN A 352 6.56 24.17 -24.48
C ASN A 352 5.68 23.83 -25.72
N GLY A 353 4.38 24.17 -25.64
CA GLY A 353 3.42 23.97 -26.71
C GLY A 353 2.89 22.53 -26.90
N ILE A 354 3.16 21.61 -25.97
CA ILE A 354 2.61 20.24 -25.94
C ILE A 354 2.00 19.90 -24.59
N ASN A 355 1.06 18.96 -24.57
CA ASN A 355 0.62 18.30 -23.34
C ASN A 355 1.50 17.07 -23.11
N MET A 356 2.23 17.08 -22.00
CA MET A 356 3.15 16.02 -21.59
C MET A 356 2.52 15.20 -20.49
N HIS A 357 2.45 13.88 -20.69
CA HIS A 357 2.13 12.94 -19.64
C HIS A 357 3.31 12.83 -18.67
N VAL A 358 3.04 12.88 -17.37
CA VAL A 358 4.06 12.85 -16.32
C VAL A 358 3.64 11.90 -15.21
N ALA A 359 4.44 10.86 -14.97
CA ALA A 359 4.35 10.04 -13.78
C ALA A 359 5.24 10.63 -12.67
N GLU A 360 4.72 10.67 -11.46
CA GLU A 360 5.36 11.34 -10.33
C GLU A 360 5.08 10.60 -9.02
N ILE A 361 6.11 10.46 -8.17
CA ILE A 361 5.96 9.90 -6.82
C ILE A 361 7.04 10.44 -5.86
N GLY A 362 6.67 10.65 -4.60
CA GLY A 362 7.56 11.10 -3.54
C GLY A 362 7.64 12.63 -3.40
N GLU A 363 8.38 13.07 -2.38
CA GLU A 363 8.68 14.47 -2.06
C GLU A 363 10.19 14.62 -1.84
N GLY A 364 10.70 15.86 -1.94
CA GLY A 364 12.12 16.17 -1.77
C GLY A 364 12.82 16.56 -3.08
N PRO A 365 14.16 16.44 -3.14
CA PRO A 365 14.92 16.78 -4.35
C PRO A 365 14.44 15.98 -5.56
N VAL A 366 14.27 16.66 -6.71
CA VAL A 366 13.73 16.01 -7.90
C VAL A 366 14.79 15.17 -8.60
N VAL A 367 14.41 13.93 -8.94
CA VAL A 367 15.11 13.03 -9.85
C VAL A 367 14.25 12.88 -11.10
N LEU A 368 14.73 13.41 -12.22
CA LEU A 368 14.07 13.39 -13.51
C LEU A 368 14.58 12.21 -14.35
N PHE A 369 13.69 11.28 -14.68
CA PHE A 369 13.98 10.07 -15.44
C PHE A 369 13.58 10.21 -16.91
N LEU A 370 14.52 9.95 -17.83
CA LEU A 370 14.32 10.07 -19.28
C LEU A 370 14.48 8.69 -19.93
N HIS A 371 13.39 8.17 -20.49
CA HIS A 371 13.34 6.84 -21.11
C HIS A 371 13.85 6.84 -22.57
N GLY A 372 14.11 5.64 -23.11
CA GLY A 372 14.54 5.43 -24.49
C GLY A 372 13.45 5.00 -25.46
N PHE A 373 13.83 4.54 -26.65
CA PHE A 373 12.96 3.88 -27.62
C PHE A 373 13.12 2.36 -27.53
N PRO A 374 12.05 1.55 -27.46
CA PRO A 374 10.62 1.89 -27.51
C PRO A 374 9.99 1.99 -26.10
N GLU A 375 10.69 2.59 -25.14
CA GLU A 375 10.23 2.68 -23.75
C GLU A 375 9.24 3.82 -23.56
N LEU A 376 8.69 3.90 -22.34
CA LEU A 376 7.79 4.93 -21.82
C LEU A 376 8.25 5.26 -20.40
N TRP A 377 7.60 6.22 -19.72
CA TRP A 377 7.84 6.50 -18.29
C TRP A 377 7.83 5.21 -17.43
N TYR A 378 7.01 4.24 -17.84
CA TYR A 378 6.75 2.98 -17.17
C TYR A 378 8.00 2.08 -17.00
N SER A 379 9.05 2.28 -17.82
CA SER A 379 10.33 1.57 -17.64
C SER A 379 11.00 1.91 -16.30
N TRP A 380 10.73 3.10 -15.77
CA TRP A 380 11.30 3.61 -14.52
C TRP A 380 10.53 3.25 -13.25
N ARG A 381 9.36 2.60 -13.36
CA ARG A 381 8.44 2.35 -12.23
C ARG A 381 9.13 1.77 -10.99
N HIS A 382 10.09 0.87 -11.18
CA HIS A 382 10.84 0.24 -10.10
C HIS A 382 11.81 1.21 -9.40
N GLN A 383 12.53 2.03 -10.17
CA GLN A 383 13.48 3.01 -9.65
C GLN A 383 12.77 4.19 -8.99
N MET A 384 11.64 4.64 -9.57
CA MET A 384 10.81 5.71 -9.00
C MET A 384 10.29 5.34 -7.60
N LEU A 385 9.79 4.11 -7.42
CA LEU A 385 9.38 3.59 -6.11
C LEU A 385 10.57 3.51 -5.14
N HIS A 386 11.73 3.06 -5.62
CA HIS A 386 12.92 2.90 -4.79
C HIS A 386 13.49 4.23 -4.26
N LEU A 387 13.52 5.27 -5.11
CA LEU A 387 14.03 6.59 -4.74
C LEU A 387 13.02 7.40 -3.92
N SER A 388 11.73 7.29 -4.22
CA SER A 388 10.70 7.97 -3.41
C SER A 388 10.67 7.48 -1.97
N ALA A 389 10.86 6.17 -1.76
CA ALA A 389 11.05 5.60 -0.42
C ALA A 389 12.30 6.13 0.33
N ARG A 390 13.22 6.83 -0.36
CA ARG A 390 14.44 7.43 0.21
C ARG A 390 14.36 8.96 0.29
N GLY A 391 13.18 9.55 0.14
CA GLY A 391 12.96 10.99 0.28
C GLY A 391 13.35 11.81 -0.95
N TYR A 392 13.32 11.21 -2.14
CA TYR A 392 13.41 11.95 -3.40
C TYR A 392 12.05 12.06 -4.08
N ARG A 393 11.84 13.14 -4.83
CA ARG A 393 10.69 13.30 -5.72
C ARG A 393 11.05 12.75 -7.09
N ALA A 394 10.58 11.55 -7.41
CA ALA A 394 10.85 10.89 -8.68
C ALA A 394 9.83 11.32 -9.74
N VAL A 395 10.31 11.84 -10.87
CA VAL A 395 9.48 12.34 -11.97
C VAL A 395 9.92 11.68 -13.28
N ALA A 396 9.00 11.05 -14.00
CA ALA A 396 9.25 10.41 -15.28
C ALA A 396 8.17 10.86 -16.30
N PRO A 397 8.51 11.74 -17.25
CA PRO A 397 7.62 12.04 -18.37
C PRO A 397 7.61 10.91 -19.41
N ASP A 398 6.51 10.80 -20.16
CA ASP A 398 6.61 10.28 -21.52
C ASP A 398 7.20 11.38 -22.39
N LEU A 399 8.34 11.11 -23.04
CA LEU A 399 8.98 12.08 -23.91
C LEU A 399 8.09 12.41 -25.11
N ARG A 400 8.33 13.57 -25.73
CA ARG A 400 7.62 14.04 -26.91
C ARG A 400 7.46 12.94 -27.97
N GLY A 401 6.25 12.71 -28.44
CA GLY A 401 5.98 11.66 -29.44
C GLY A 401 5.90 10.23 -28.91
N PHE A 402 6.00 10.04 -27.59
CA PHE A 402 5.82 8.75 -26.92
C PHE A 402 4.57 8.76 -26.05
N GLY A 403 4.01 7.56 -25.84
CA GLY A 403 2.95 7.32 -24.86
C GLY A 403 1.77 8.28 -24.98
N ASP A 404 1.38 8.84 -23.83
CA ASP A 404 0.25 9.76 -23.72
C ASP A 404 0.62 11.25 -23.95
N THR A 405 1.90 11.53 -24.28
CA THR A 405 2.40 12.86 -24.64
C THR A 405 2.11 13.20 -26.11
N ASP A 406 1.92 14.47 -26.42
CA ASP A 406 1.64 14.92 -27.80
C ASP A 406 2.79 14.56 -28.77
N ALA A 407 2.41 14.27 -30.02
CA ALA A 407 3.31 13.90 -31.11
C ALA A 407 3.14 14.87 -32.29
N PRO A 408 3.79 16.04 -32.28
CA PRO A 408 3.68 16.99 -33.39
C PRO A 408 4.19 16.37 -34.70
N ALA A 409 3.52 16.63 -35.82
CA ALA A 409 3.85 15.97 -37.09
C ALA A 409 5.20 16.41 -37.69
N SER A 410 5.66 17.64 -37.42
CA SER A 410 6.87 18.18 -38.03
C SER A 410 8.13 17.54 -37.46
N LEU A 411 9.04 17.11 -38.34
CA LEU A 411 10.36 16.60 -37.94
C LEU A 411 11.16 17.61 -37.11
N SER A 412 11.04 18.91 -37.41
CA SER A 412 11.73 19.97 -36.67
C SER A 412 11.32 20.06 -35.19
N SER A 413 10.19 19.47 -34.82
CA SER A 413 9.70 19.39 -33.43
C SER A 413 10.47 18.37 -32.59
N TYR A 414 11.27 17.48 -33.20
CA TYR A 414 12.02 16.42 -32.53
C TYR A 414 13.52 16.73 -32.39
N THR A 415 13.88 18.01 -32.51
CA THR A 415 15.26 18.46 -32.27
C THR A 415 15.59 18.42 -30.78
N TYR A 416 16.88 18.30 -30.45
CA TYR A 416 17.35 18.33 -29.07
C TYR A 416 16.91 19.60 -28.35
N PHE A 417 16.85 20.73 -29.05
CA PHE A 417 16.38 22.01 -28.50
C PHE A 417 14.94 21.97 -28.05
N GLN A 418 14.05 21.37 -28.84
CA GLN A 418 12.63 21.29 -28.48
C GLN A 418 12.41 20.37 -27.29
N ILE A 419 13.05 19.20 -27.30
CA ILE A 419 12.92 18.23 -26.22
C ILE A 419 13.53 18.77 -24.93
N VAL A 420 14.71 19.40 -24.98
CA VAL A 420 15.30 20.08 -23.80
C VAL A 420 14.42 21.25 -23.34
N GLY A 421 13.80 21.98 -24.27
CA GLY A 421 12.79 23.00 -23.96
C GLY A 421 11.62 22.45 -23.14
N ASP A 422 11.14 21.26 -23.50
CA ASP A 422 10.08 20.56 -22.76
C ASP A 422 10.52 20.23 -21.34
N LEU A 423 11.76 19.73 -21.18
CA LEU A 423 12.31 19.39 -19.85
C LEU A 423 12.48 20.64 -18.97
N ILE A 424 12.93 21.76 -19.54
CA ILE A 424 13.04 23.02 -18.80
C ILE A 424 11.66 23.49 -18.35
N ALA A 425 10.68 23.52 -19.26
CA ALA A 425 9.32 23.93 -18.93
C ALA A 425 8.67 23.00 -17.90
N LEU A 426 8.94 21.69 -17.98
CA LEU A 426 8.53 20.73 -16.95
C LEU A 426 9.17 21.06 -15.60
N ILE A 427 10.49 21.26 -15.55
CA ILE A 427 11.20 21.61 -14.31
C ILE A 427 10.67 22.92 -13.71
N ASP A 428 10.39 23.92 -14.54
CA ASP A 428 9.77 25.19 -14.13
C ASP A 428 8.37 24.95 -13.55
N SER A 429 7.54 24.11 -14.19
CA SER A 429 6.21 23.76 -13.67
C SER A 429 6.24 23.00 -12.34
N LEU A 430 7.35 22.30 -12.06
CA LEU A 430 7.59 21.62 -10.79
C LEU A 430 8.11 22.56 -9.69
N GLY A 431 8.36 23.83 -10.02
CA GLY A 431 8.90 24.85 -9.12
C GLY A 431 10.32 24.54 -8.68
N GLN A 432 11.14 23.94 -9.54
CA GLN A 432 12.51 23.53 -9.21
C GLN A 432 13.56 24.35 -9.96
N ASP A 433 14.59 24.79 -9.27
CA ASP A 433 15.73 25.47 -9.91
C ASP A 433 16.66 24.45 -10.59
N GLN A 434 16.95 23.32 -9.93
CA GLN A 434 17.83 22.28 -10.45
C GLN A 434 17.37 20.89 -10.05
N VAL A 435 17.62 19.90 -10.92
CA VAL A 435 17.22 18.50 -10.71
C VAL A 435 18.40 17.53 -10.88
N PHE A 436 18.29 16.34 -10.29
CA PHE A 436 19.11 15.20 -10.69
C PHE A 436 18.51 14.58 -11.95
N VAL A 437 19.34 14.10 -12.88
CA VAL A 437 18.87 13.52 -14.14
C VAL A 437 19.32 12.07 -14.25
N VAL A 438 18.42 11.20 -14.69
CA VAL A 438 18.72 9.81 -15.05
C VAL A 438 18.26 9.57 -16.48
N GLY A 439 19.15 9.13 -17.36
CA GLY A 439 18.83 8.87 -18.77
C GLY A 439 19.12 7.44 -19.18
N HIS A 440 18.29 6.87 -20.06
CA HIS A 440 18.52 5.58 -20.72
C HIS A 440 18.26 5.67 -22.23
N ASP A 441 19.08 5.02 -23.05
CA ASP A 441 18.98 5.00 -24.52
C ASP A 441 18.77 6.42 -25.14
N TRP A 442 17.66 6.73 -25.81
CA TRP A 442 17.41 8.10 -26.29
C TRP A 442 17.32 9.11 -25.17
N GLY A 443 16.73 8.76 -24.03
CA GLY A 443 16.75 9.57 -22.83
C GLY A 443 18.16 9.86 -22.35
N ALA A 444 19.11 8.94 -22.57
CA ALA A 444 20.53 9.17 -22.29
C ALA A 444 21.16 10.18 -23.24
N VAL A 445 20.84 10.11 -24.53
CA VAL A 445 21.26 11.12 -25.53
C VAL A 445 20.71 12.49 -25.17
N ILE A 446 19.42 12.59 -24.85
CA ILE A 446 18.78 13.85 -24.44
C ILE A 446 19.39 14.37 -23.14
N ALA A 447 19.69 13.51 -22.16
CA ALA A 447 20.35 13.91 -20.92
C ALA A 447 21.72 14.56 -21.17
N TRP A 448 22.52 14.03 -22.11
CA TRP A 448 23.80 14.65 -22.48
C TRP A 448 23.61 16.06 -23.03
N TYR A 449 22.68 16.24 -23.96
CA TYR A 449 22.41 17.56 -24.54
C TYR A 449 21.74 18.51 -23.56
N PHE A 450 20.93 18.01 -22.63
CA PHE A 450 20.40 18.82 -21.54
C PHE A 450 21.52 19.39 -20.66
N CYS A 451 22.51 18.55 -20.31
CA CYS A 451 23.69 18.99 -19.56
C CYS A 451 24.60 19.94 -20.36
N LEU A 452 24.61 19.86 -21.70
CA LEU A 452 25.36 20.79 -22.55
C LEU A 452 24.66 22.15 -22.70
N PHE A 453 23.34 22.14 -22.88
CA PHE A 453 22.57 23.35 -23.16
C PHE A 453 22.24 24.10 -21.88
N ARG A 454 21.91 23.37 -20.81
CA ARG A 454 21.48 23.92 -19.52
C ARG A 454 22.14 23.19 -18.34
N PRO A 455 23.48 23.22 -18.24
CA PRO A 455 24.18 22.68 -17.07
C PRO A 455 23.72 23.36 -15.78
N ASP A 456 23.25 24.61 -15.86
CA ASP A 456 22.68 25.37 -14.75
C ASP A 456 21.41 24.75 -14.14
N ARG A 457 20.72 23.86 -14.87
CA ARG A 457 19.49 23.19 -14.40
C ARG A 457 19.72 21.77 -13.89
N VAL A 458 20.96 21.26 -13.94
CA VAL A 458 21.30 19.87 -13.62
C VAL A 458 22.28 19.79 -12.44
N LYS A 459 21.88 19.13 -11.36
CA LYS A 459 22.75 18.89 -10.18
C LYS A 459 23.78 17.80 -10.45
N ALA A 460 23.34 16.66 -10.99
CA ALA A 460 24.18 15.56 -11.41
C ALA A 460 23.42 14.65 -12.38
N LEU A 461 24.16 13.89 -13.17
CA LEU A 461 23.63 12.97 -14.18
C LEU A 461 24.08 11.53 -13.87
N VAL A 462 23.13 10.60 -13.79
CA VAL A 462 23.37 9.16 -13.92
C VAL A 462 22.93 8.74 -15.31
N ASN A 463 23.86 8.36 -16.18
CA ASN A 463 23.52 7.99 -17.56
C ASN A 463 23.74 6.52 -17.84
N LEU A 464 22.76 5.90 -18.49
CA LEU A 464 22.69 4.47 -18.74
C LEU A 464 22.81 4.17 -20.23
N SER A 465 23.50 3.07 -20.56
CA SER A 465 23.65 2.53 -21.92
C SER A 465 24.50 3.39 -22.87
N VAL A 466 24.04 4.58 -23.24
CA VAL A 466 24.63 5.38 -24.33
C VAL A 466 25.69 6.37 -23.83
N ALA A 467 26.96 6.12 -24.15
CA ALA A 467 28.07 7.01 -23.82
C ALA A 467 27.99 8.36 -24.56
N PHE A 468 28.50 9.43 -23.94
CA PHE A 468 28.56 10.75 -24.58
C PHE A 468 29.41 10.69 -25.85
N ARG A 469 28.90 11.22 -26.96
CA ARG A 469 29.64 11.32 -28.23
C ARG A 469 29.72 12.78 -28.66
N PRO A 470 30.92 13.39 -28.67
CA PRO A 470 31.10 14.74 -29.18
C PRO A 470 30.73 14.86 -30.65
N ARG A 471 30.24 16.03 -31.05
CA ARG A 471 29.94 16.33 -32.46
C ARG A 471 31.21 16.23 -33.31
N ASN A 472 31.15 15.46 -34.39
CA ASN A 472 32.19 15.44 -35.42
C ASN A 472 31.90 16.54 -36.46
N PRO A 473 32.78 17.57 -36.61
CA PRO A 473 32.52 18.67 -37.54
C PRO A 473 32.67 18.31 -39.01
N SER A 474 33.34 17.20 -39.33
CA SER A 474 33.72 16.86 -40.70
C SER A 474 32.74 15.91 -41.39
N ARG A 475 31.81 15.29 -40.66
CA ARG A 475 30.86 14.32 -41.23
C ARG A 475 29.58 14.20 -40.41
N LYS A 476 28.45 14.06 -41.09
CA LYS A 476 27.15 13.78 -40.47
C LYS A 476 27.12 12.37 -39.87
N PHE A 477 26.29 12.18 -38.85
CA PHE A 477 26.29 10.95 -38.07
C PHE A 477 25.73 9.76 -38.85
N ILE A 478 24.60 9.94 -39.52
CA ILE A 478 23.97 8.88 -40.34
C ILE A 478 24.86 8.48 -41.51
N GLU A 479 25.50 9.44 -42.18
CA GLU A 479 26.46 9.15 -43.25
C GLU A 479 27.64 8.30 -42.77
N THR A 480 28.10 8.55 -41.54
CA THR A 480 29.18 7.77 -40.92
C THR A 480 28.73 6.35 -40.65
N LEU A 481 27.54 6.16 -40.07
CA LEU A 481 26.96 4.84 -39.80
C LEU A 481 26.71 4.07 -41.10
N ARG A 482 26.15 4.72 -42.12
CA ARG A 482 25.90 4.11 -43.44
C ARG A 482 27.19 3.61 -44.08
N ALA A 483 28.28 4.36 -43.98
CA ALA A 483 29.57 3.92 -44.52
C ALA A 483 30.25 2.81 -43.70
N LEU A 484 29.98 2.72 -42.40
CA LEU A 484 30.59 1.71 -41.52
C LEU A 484 29.79 0.40 -41.47
N LEU A 485 28.47 0.49 -41.46
CA LEU A 485 27.56 -0.62 -41.16
C LEU A 485 26.55 -0.90 -42.29
N GLY A 486 26.47 -0.05 -43.31
CA GLY A 486 25.54 -0.19 -44.43
C GLY A 486 24.12 0.34 -44.17
N ASP A 487 23.27 0.26 -45.19
CA ASP A 487 21.87 0.73 -45.14
C ASP A 487 20.95 -0.17 -44.31
N ASP A 488 21.35 -1.43 -44.08
CA ASP A 488 20.60 -2.36 -43.23
C ASP A 488 20.76 -2.06 -41.75
N TYR A 489 21.68 -1.20 -41.34
CA TYR A 489 21.77 -0.80 -39.94
C TYR A 489 20.51 -0.03 -39.53
N TYR A 490 19.91 -0.38 -38.39
CA TYR A 490 18.57 0.09 -38.02
C TYR A 490 18.41 1.63 -38.03
N MET A 491 19.42 2.38 -37.58
CA MET A 491 19.35 3.85 -37.60
C MET A 491 19.35 4.42 -39.03
N CYS A 492 20.06 3.78 -39.95
CA CYS A 492 20.05 4.13 -41.38
C CYS A 492 18.69 3.80 -42.00
N ARG A 493 18.12 2.65 -41.62
CA ARG A 493 16.80 2.19 -42.07
C ARG A 493 15.66 3.10 -41.61
N PHE A 494 15.75 3.67 -40.41
CA PHE A 494 14.70 4.53 -39.85
C PHE A 494 14.64 5.94 -40.46
N GLN A 495 15.59 6.31 -41.32
CA GLN A 495 15.66 7.66 -41.89
C GLN A 495 14.51 7.98 -42.85
N GLU A 496 14.04 6.99 -43.62
CA GLU A 496 12.96 7.20 -44.58
C GLU A 496 11.58 7.17 -43.87
N PRO A 497 10.77 8.25 -43.98
CA PRO A 497 9.40 8.26 -43.45
C PRO A 497 8.53 7.17 -44.08
N GLY A 498 7.82 6.41 -43.26
CA GLY A 498 6.90 5.36 -43.70
C GLY A 498 7.52 3.97 -43.76
N GLU A 499 8.81 3.82 -44.10
CA GLU A 499 9.41 2.48 -44.26
C GLU A 499 9.40 1.67 -42.96
N ALA A 500 9.84 2.27 -41.85
CA ALA A 500 9.90 1.59 -40.55
C ALA A 500 8.51 1.41 -39.93
N GLU A 501 7.62 2.39 -40.11
CA GLU A 501 6.22 2.30 -39.69
C GLU A 501 5.49 1.15 -40.38
N ASP A 502 5.57 1.05 -41.70
CA ASP A 502 4.94 -0.02 -42.48
C ASP A 502 5.49 -1.39 -42.08
N MET A 503 6.80 -1.47 -41.85
CA MET A 503 7.45 -2.68 -41.36
C MET A 503 6.95 -3.08 -39.95
N PHE A 504 6.83 -2.13 -39.02
CA PHE A 504 6.31 -2.40 -37.68
C PHE A 504 4.82 -2.78 -37.71
N ALA A 505 4.02 -2.10 -38.54
CA ALA A 505 2.62 -2.43 -38.75
C ALA A 505 2.45 -3.86 -39.30
N CYS A 506 3.28 -4.26 -40.27
CA CYS A 506 3.30 -5.62 -40.80
C CYS A 506 3.70 -6.68 -39.77
N ALA A 507 4.57 -6.35 -38.81
CA ALA A 507 5.01 -7.28 -37.76
C ALA A 507 4.01 -7.37 -36.57
N GLY A 508 3.22 -6.32 -36.35
CA GLY A 508 2.36 -6.15 -35.19
C GLY A 508 3.11 -5.57 -33.99
N THR A 509 2.49 -4.59 -33.31
CA THR A 509 3.07 -3.80 -32.22
C THR A 509 3.63 -4.66 -31.09
N THR A 510 2.87 -5.64 -30.60
CA THR A 510 3.31 -6.58 -29.56
C THR A 510 4.58 -7.33 -29.98
N THR A 511 4.66 -7.81 -31.22
CA THR A 511 5.84 -8.51 -31.74
C THR A 511 7.07 -7.60 -31.77
N VAL A 512 6.90 -6.36 -32.24
CA VAL A 512 7.97 -5.36 -32.29
C VAL A 512 8.50 -5.07 -30.89
N LEU A 513 7.61 -4.85 -29.91
CA LEU A 513 7.97 -4.59 -28.52
C LEU A 513 8.69 -5.76 -27.87
N LYS A 514 8.18 -6.99 -28.03
CA LYS A 514 8.87 -8.19 -27.53
C LYS A 514 10.28 -8.27 -28.10
N LYS A 515 10.44 -8.13 -29.41
CA LYS A 515 11.76 -8.22 -30.05
C LYS A 515 12.74 -7.16 -29.57
N LEU A 516 12.30 -5.91 -29.41
CA LEU A 516 13.15 -4.80 -28.97
C LEU A 516 13.51 -4.90 -27.47
N LEU A 517 12.51 -5.14 -26.60
CA LEU A 517 12.73 -5.18 -25.15
C LEU A 517 13.48 -6.44 -24.69
N THR A 518 13.44 -7.53 -25.46
CA THR A 518 14.21 -8.75 -25.15
C THR A 518 15.50 -8.86 -25.94
N TYR A 519 15.93 -7.80 -26.63
CA TYR A 519 17.14 -7.85 -27.44
C TYR A 519 18.40 -8.01 -26.56
N ARG A 520 19.13 -9.12 -26.77
CA ARG A 520 20.34 -9.47 -26.00
C ARG A 520 21.57 -9.71 -26.88
N ASN A 521 21.48 -9.45 -28.18
CA ASN A 521 22.62 -9.64 -29.07
C ASN A 521 23.54 -8.41 -28.96
N PRO A 522 24.82 -8.55 -28.55
CA PRO A 522 25.73 -7.43 -28.43
C PRO A 522 26.19 -6.85 -29.78
N GLY A 523 25.87 -7.51 -30.91
CA GLY A 523 26.18 -7.05 -32.25
C GLY A 523 25.31 -5.87 -32.72
N PRO A 524 25.66 -5.23 -33.85
CA PRO A 524 24.83 -4.16 -34.43
C PRO A 524 23.46 -4.71 -34.84
N LEU A 525 22.40 -3.96 -34.52
CA LEU A 525 21.04 -4.30 -34.94
C LEU A 525 20.87 -4.03 -36.44
N MET A 526 20.82 -5.11 -37.21
CA MET A 526 20.63 -5.08 -38.66
C MET A 526 19.17 -5.44 -39.01
N ILE A 527 18.57 -4.65 -39.90
CA ILE A 527 17.21 -4.78 -40.41
C ILE A 527 17.28 -4.81 -41.96
N PRO A 528 17.49 -6.00 -42.55
CA PRO A 528 17.53 -6.15 -44.01
C PRO A 528 16.18 -5.80 -44.65
N LYS A 529 16.20 -5.25 -45.87
CA LYS A 529 14.98 -4.81 -46.56
C LYS A 529 14.02 -5.96 -46.85
N GLU A 530 14.56 -7.14 -47.15
CA GLU A 530 13.81 -8.31 -47.60
C GLU A 530 13.10 -9.04 -46.44
N THR A 531 13.74 -9.08 -45.27
CA THR A 531 13.25 -9.80 -44.09
C THR A 531 12.59 -8.87 -43.06
N GLY A 532 12.90 -7.57 -43.11
CA GLY A 532 12.41 -6.54 -42.19
C GLY A 532 12.64 -6.92 -40.73
N PHE A 533 11.68 -6.59 -39.88
CA PHE A 533 11.63 -7.06 -38.49
C PHE A 533 11.14 -8.51 -38.35
N GLY A 534 11.37 -9.36 -39.37
CA GLY A 534 11.09 -10.81 -39.44
C GLY A 534 9.62 -11.19 -39.71
N ARG A 535 9.32 -11.73 -40.91
CA ARG A 535 8.01 -12.26 -41.37
C ARG A 535 7.60 -13.64 -40.79
N SER A 536 7.74 -13.90 -39.50
CA SER A 536 7.20 -15.15 -38.92
C SER A 536 6.18 -14.84 -37.82
N PRO A 537 4.86 -14.87 -38.15
CA PRO A 537 3.77 -14.73 -37.17
C PRO A 537 3.74 -15.83 -36.10
N ASN A 538 4.56 -16.89 -36.24
CA ASN A 538 4.50 -18.11 -35.41
C ASN A 538 5.72 -18.36 -34.52
N THR A 539 6.66 -17.42 -34.40
CA THR A 539 7.80 -17.60 -33.49
C THR A 539 7.46 -17.08 -32.09
N THR A 540 7.19 -18.00 -31.15
CA THR A 540 6.99 -17.67 -29.74
C THR A 540 8.24 -17.02 -29.16
N ILE A 541 8.17 -15.75 -28.77
CA ILE A 541 9.26 -15.05 -28.06
C ILE A 541 9.08 -15.29 -26.56
N THR A 542 10.00 -16.02 -25.94
CA THR A 542 10.01 -16.25 -24.50
C THR A 542 10.44 -14.97 -23.79
N LEU A 543 9.58 -14.42 -22.93
CA LEU A 543 9.90 -13.23 -22.15
C LEU A 543 10.86 -13.57 -21.00
N PRO A 544 11.81 -12.67 -20.67
CA PRO A 544 12.65 -12.82 -19.48
C PRO A 544 11.81 -12.62 -18.21
N SER A 545 12.27 -13.15 -17.08
CA SER A 545 11.54 -13.13 -15.80
C SER A 545 11.19 -11.74 -15.27
N TRP A 546 11.82 -10.68 -15.78
CA TRP A 546 11.57 -9.30 -15.39
C TRP A 546 10.55 -8.57 -16.28
N LEU A 547 10.11 -9.17 -17.39
CA LEU A 547 9.17 -8.57 -18.35
C LEU A 547 7.93 -9.48 -18.47
N SER A 548 6.77 -9.01 -18.01
CA SER A 548 5.53 -9.78 -18.11
C SER A 548 4.79 -9.55 -19.44
N GLU A 549 3.83 -10.42 -19.77
CA GLU A 549 2.91 -10.18 -20.90
C GLU A 549 2.08 -8.91 -20.67
N GLU A 550 1.70 -8.62 -19.42
CA GLU A 550 0.99 -7.39 -19.06
C GLU A 550 1.83 -6.15 -19.31
N ASP A 551 3.13 -6.18 -18.98
CA ASP A 551 4.05 -5.09 -19.29
C ASP A 551 4.11 -4.84 -20.81
N VAL A 552 4.25 -5.91 -21.60
CA VAL A 552 4.27 -5.81 -23.07
C VAL A 552 2.94 -5.26 -23.58
N ASN A 553 1.81 -5.75 -23.07
CA ASN A 553 0.47 -5.27 -23.46
C ASN A 553 0.27 -3.80 -23.11
N TYR A 554 0.80 -3.34 -21.97
CA TYR A 554 0.79 -1.94 -21.61
C TYR A 554 1.52 -1.09 -22.66
N TYR A 555 2.76 -1.43 -23.00
CA TYR A 555 3.49 -0.74 -24.07
C TYR A 555 2.74 -0.80 -25.39
N ALA A 556 2.22 -1.99 -25.77
CA ALA A 556 1.52 -2.20 -27.03
C ALA A 556 0.29 -1.30 -27.13
N SER A 557 -0.53 -1.21 -26.08
CA SER A 557 -1.72 -0.37 -26.07
C SER A 557 -1.42 1.11 -26.39
N LYS A 558 -0.26 1.62 -25.95
CA LYS A 558 0.15 3.01 -26.18
C LYS A 558 0.67 3.21 -27.60
N PHE A 559 1.49 2.29 -28.11
CA PHE A 559 1.98 2.35 -29.48
C PHE A 559 0.91 2.03 -30.52
N ASP A 560 -0.10 1.22 -30.21
CA ASP A 560 -1.26 0.98 -31.07
C ASP A 560 -2.12 2.25 -31.22
N GLN A 561 -2.25 3.03 -30.15
CA GLN A 561 -2.98 4.30 -30.19
C GLN A 561 -2.21 5.41 -30.92
N LYS A 562 -0.89 5.52 -30.67
CA LYS A 562 -0.08 6.68 -31.11
C LYS A 562 0.76 6.42 -32.37
N GLY A 563 1.08 5.15 -32.65
CA GLY A 563 2.05 4.74 -33.65
C GLY A 563 3.51 4.95 -33.21
N PHE A 564 4.45 4.45 -34.00
CA PHE A 564 5.90 4.54 -33.74
C PHE A 564 6.56 5.79 -34.31
N THR A 565 5.86 6.55 -35.17
CA THR A 565 6.43 7.70 -35.89
C THR A 565 7.07 8.73 -34.98
N GLY A 566 6.47 9.02 -33.83
CA GLY A 566 7.02 9.98 -32.87
C GLY A 566 8.40 9.57 -32.36
N GLY A 567 8.56 8.31 -31.93
CA GLY A 567 9.86 7.77 -31.52
C GLY A 567 10.85 7.64 -32.67
N LEU A 568 10.40 7.28 -33.87
CA LEU A 568 11.24 7.20 -35.07
C LEU A 568 11.79 8.57 -35.50
N ASN A 569 11.05 9.65 -35.25
CA ASN A 569 11.49 11.01 -35.60
C ASN A 569 12.72 11.47 -34.80
N TYR A 570 13.03 10.86 -33.65
CA TYR A 570 14.30 11.12 -32.95
C TYR A 570 15.51 10.71 -33.81
N TYR A 571 15.41 9.56 -34.49
CA TYR A 571 16.43 9.08 -35.41
C TYR A 571 16.50 9.95 -36.68
N ARG A 572 15.37 10.34 -37.24
CA ARG A 572 15.30 11.16 -38.46
C ARG A 572 15.82 12.58 -38.23
N ALA A 573 15.72 13.08 -37.00
CA ALA A 573 16.21 14.40 -36.65
C ALA A 573 17.74 14.44 -36.41
N LEU A 574 18.48 13.32 -36.48
CA LEU A 574 19.90 13.28 -36.16
C LEU A 574 20.76 14.23 -37.01
N ASP A 575 20.51 14.28 -38.32
CA ASP A 575 21.28 15.16 -39.21
C ASP A 575 20.90 16.64 -39.02
N LEU A 576 19.62 16.94 -38.79
CA LEU A 576 19.19 18.29 -38.42
C LEU A 576 19.81 18.72 -37.09
N ASN A 577 19.83 17.84 -36.10
CA ASN A 577 20.48 18.09 -34.82
C ASN A 577 22.00 18.29 -34.99
N TRP A 578 22.65 17.56 -35.89
CA TRP A 578 24.07 17.77 -36.20
C TRP A 578 24.34 19.18 -36.75
N GLU A 579 23.45 19.70 -37.58
CA GLU A 579 23.53 21.07 -38.11
C GLU A 579 23.31 22.09 -36.98
N LEU A 580 22.22 21.94 -36.22
CA LEU A 580 21.84 22.88 -35.16
C LEU A 580 22.83 22.89 -33.98
N THR A 581 23.53 21.79 -33.72
CA THR A 581 24.52 21.69 -32.64
C THR A 581 25.94 22.07 -33.05
N ALA A 582 26.14 22.61 -34.26
CA ALA A 582 27.45 23.12 -34.70
C ALA A 582 28.12 24.08 -33.70
N PRO A 583 27.41 25.00 -33.02
CA PRO A 583 28.02 25.87 -32.01
C PRO A 583 28.58 25.16 -30.78
N TRP A 584 28.17 23.90 -30.52
CA TRP A 584 28.65 23.08 -29.39
C TRP A 584 29.81 22.15 -29.77
N THR A 585 30.43 22.35 -30.94
CA THR A 585 31.59 21.56 -31.36
C THR A 585 32.75 21.74 -30.37
N GLY A 586 33.23 20.63 -29.80
CA GLY A 586 34.33 20.64 -28.83
C GLY A 586 33.92 21.09 -27.42
N VAL A 587 32.64 21.32 -27.15
CA VAL A 587 32.14 21.64 -25.80
C VAL A 587 32.10 20.39 -24.93
N GLN A 588 32.54 20.53 -23.68
CA GLN A 588 32.57 19.45 -22.68
C GLN A 588 31.32 19.46 -21.81
N VAL A 589 30.92 18.28 -21.31
CA VAL A 589 29.85 18.14 -20.31
C VAL A 589 30.40 18.46 -18.92
N LYS A 590 29.97 19.58 -18.33
CA LYS A 590 30.52 20.13 -17.08
C LYS A 590 29.62 19.95 -15.85
N VAL A 591 29.02 18.77 -15.69
CA VAL A 591 28.25 18.39 -14.49
C VAL A 591 28.79 17.07 -13.92
N PRO A 592 28.62 16.77 -12.62
CA PRO A 592 28.97 15.47 -12.05
C PRO A 592 28.23 14.33 -12.75
N VAL A 593 28.96 13.31 -13.21
CA VAL A 593 28.40 12.22 -14.01
C VAL A 593 28.80 10.86 -13.45
N LYS A 594 27.82 9.95 -13.33
CA LYS A 594 28.04 8.51 -13.21
C LYS A 594 27.52 7.82 -14.46
N PHE A 595 28.34 6.99 -15.09
CA PHE A 595 27.96 6.24 -16.29
C PHE A 595 27.82 4.75 -15.97
N ILE A 596 26.72 4.13 -16.38
CA ILE A 596 26.41 2.72 -16.08
C ILE A 596 26.03 2.01 -17.38
N VAL A 597 26.57 0.82 -17.62
CA VAL A 597 26.30 0.07 -18.84
C VAL A 597 26.35 -1.44 -18.61
N GLY A 598 25.53 -2.20 -19.35
CA GLY A 598 25.60 -3.66 -19.36
C GLY A 598 26.74 -4.17 -20.24
N ASP A 599 27.36 -5.28 -19.85
CA ASP A 599 28.41 -5.92 -20.65
C ASP A 599 27.92 -6.44 -22.02
N LEU A 600 26.65 -6.85 -22.10
CA LEU A 600 25.96 -7.30 -23.32
C LEU A 600 25.27 -6.17 -24.11
N ASP A 601 25.36 -4.91 -23.67
CA ASP A 601 24.68 -3.79 -24.32
C ASP A 601 25.24 -3.53 -25.74
N LEU A 602 24.37 -3.43 -26.74
CA LEU A 602 24.76 -3.24 -28.15
C LEU A 602 25.49 -1.91 -28.40
N THR A 603 25.17 -0.87 -27.63
CA THR A 603 25.78 0.46 -27.75
C THR A 603 27.17 0.47 -27.14
N TYR A 604 27.40 -0.28 -26.06
CA TYR A 604 28.72 -0.49 -25.45
C TYR A 604 29.64 -1.32 -26.34
N ASN A 605 29.08 -2.30 -27.03
CA ASN A 605 29.79 -3.19 -27.94
C ASN A 605 29.94 -2.64 -29.36
N SER A 606 29.38 -1.46 -29.64
CA SER A 606 29.55 -0.79 -30.94
C SER A 606 31.03 -0.46 -31.22
N PRO A 607 31.48 -0.53 -32.50
CA PRO A 607 32.87 -0.28 -32.85
C PRO A 607 33.41 1.03 -32.29
N GLY A 608 34.56 0.97 -31.60
CA GLY A 608 35.27 2.12 -31.05
C GLY A 608 34.73 2.68 -29.71
N VAL A 609 33.59 2.22 -29.21
CA VAL A 609 32.99 2.76 -27.96
C VAL A 609 33.77 2.34 -26.71
N LYS A 610 34.13 1.05 -26.58
CA LYS A 610 34.96 0.59 -25.45
C LYS A 610 36.30 1.31 -25.41
N GLU A 611 36.94 1.45 -26.57
CA GLU A 611 38.19 2.20 -26.70
C GLU A 611 38.01 3.65 -26.26
N TYR A 612 36.96 4.32 -26.71
CA TYR A 612 36.65 5.69 -26.30
C TYR A 612 36.43 5.84 -24.78
N ILE A 613 35.75 4.88 -24.14
CA ILE A 613 35.52 4.87 -22.69
C ILE A 613 36.83 4.65 -21.93
N HIS A 614 37.63 3.65 -22.34
CA HIS A 614 38.78 3.18 -21.57
C HIS A 614 40.08 3.94 -21.89
N ASN A 615 40.21 4.58 -23.05
CA ASN A 615 41.42 5.29 -23.45
C ASN A 615 41.51 6.75 -22.97
N GLY A 616 40.64 7.14 -22.03
CA GLY A 616 40.63 8.47 -21.42
C GLY A 616 39.96 9.57 -22.26
N ARG A 617 39.55 9.30 -23.51
CA ARG A 617 38.81 10.27 -24.33
C ARG A 617 37.44 10.60 -23.72
N PHE A 618 36.71 9.60 -23.23
CA PHE A 618 35.43 9.85 -22.57
C PHE A 618 35.55 10.77 -21.34
N LYS A 619 36.60 10.57 -20.53
CA LYS A 619 36.92 11.44 -19.38
C LYS A 619 37.37 12.84 -19.83
N LYS A 620 38.00 12.98 -21.00
CA LYS A 620 38.36 14.28 -21.58
C LYS A 620 37.11 15.06 -22.00
N ASP A 621 36.13 14.40 -22.59
CA ASP A 621 34.91 15.04 -23.07
C ASP A 621 33.87 15.26 -21.94
N VAL A 622 33.95 14.43 -20.89
CA VAL A 622 33.17 14.52 -19.65
C VAL A 622 34.12 14.66 -18.45
N PRO A 623 34.72 15.85 -18.22
CA PRO A 623 35.76 16.06 -17.21
C PRO A 623 35.33 15.67 -15.78
N PHE A 624 34.04 15.78 -15.44
CA PHE A 624 33.49 15.42 -14.13
C PHE A 624 32.86 14.02 -14.06
N LEU A 625 33.25 13.11 -14.97
CA LEU A 625 32.90 11.70 -14.89
C LEU A 625 33.51 11.05 -13.63
N GLN A 626 32.68 10.70 -12.66
CA GLN A 626 33.11 10.15 -11.37
C GLN A 626 33.36 8.65 -11.43
N GLU A 627 32.51 7.92 -12.16
CA GLU A 627 32.51 6.47 -12.16
C GLU A 627 31.96 5.93 -13.49
N VAL A 628 32.57 4.83 -13.96
CA VAL A 628 32.07 3.99 -15.05
C VAL A 628 31.80 2.62 -14.46
N VAL A 629 30.53 2.20 -14.45
CA VAL A 629 30.10 0.89 -13.95
C VAL A 629 29.72 0.02 -15.13
N VAL A 630 30.45 -1.09 -15.31
CA VAL A 630 30.06 -2.16 -16.24
C VAL A 630 29.43 -3.26 -15.42
N MET A 631 28.16 -3.54 -15.65
CA MET A 631 27.43 -4.59 -14.93
C MET A 631 27.73 -5.96 -15.54
N GLU A 632 28.45 -6.79 -14.80
CA GLU A 632 28.76 -8.19 -15.12
C GLU A 632 27.89 -9.16 -14.29
N GLU A 633 27.64 -10.37 -14.80
CA GLU A 633 26.79 -11.38 -14.16
C GLU A 633 27.63 -12.33 -13.26
N LYS A 634 27.71 -12.13 -11.91
CA LYS A 634 28.40 -13.07 -10.98
C LYS A 634 27.83 -13.19 -9.53
N PRO A 635 28.02 -14.35 -8.84
CA PRO A 635 27.50 -14.64 -7.48
C PRO A 635 28.50 -14.37 -6.33
N LYS A 636 27.98 -14.21 -5.10
CA LYS A 636 28.68 -13.81 -3.84
C LYS A 636 28.94 -14.98 -2.87
N GLN A 637 30.00 -14.88 -2.05
CA GLN A 637 30.13 -15.58 -0.76
C GLN A 637 30.96 -14.79 0.31
N SER A 638 30.72 -15.14 1.57
CA SER A 638 30.95 -14.52 2.90
C SER A 638 32.28 -14.86 3.60
N ASN A 639 32.57 -14.28 4.80
CA ASN A 639 33.19 -14.98 5.97
C ASN A 639 33.20 -14.15 7.30
N HIS A 640 33.37 -14.88 8.42
CA HIS A 640 33.10 -14.59 9.87
C HIS A 640 34.37 -14.47 10.78
N ILE A 641 34.16 -14.38 12.13
CA ILE A 641 34.93 -14.86 13.34
C ILE A 641 35.44 -13.70 14.29
N PRO A 642 35.64 -13.81 15.66
CA PRO A 642 34.77 -14.11 16.84
C PRO A 642 34.99 -13.25 18.17
N GLN A 643 34.18 -13.59 19.20
CA GLN A 643 34.07 -13.34 20.69
C GLN A 643 35.35 -13.21 21.61
N ARG A 644 35.39 -12.84 22.93
CA ARG A 644 34.45 -12.71 24.12
C ARG A 644 35.18 -12.08 25.37
N GLN A 645 34.46 -11.47 26.35
CA GLN A 645 34.34 -11.87 27.81
C GLN A 645 33.73 -10.81 28.79
N SER A 646 32.61 -11.21 29.45
CA SER A 646 32.09 -11.14 30.87
C SER A 646 32.69 -10.20 31.95
N LYS A 647 32.03 -9.76 33.06
CA LYS A 647 30.65 -9.74 33.65
C LYS A 647 30.69 -9.09 35.08
N ARG A 648 29.76 -8.19 35.44
CA ARG A 648 29.07 -7.99 36.75
C ARG A 648 28.08 -6.82 36.62
N GLU A 649 27.13 -6.68 37.56
CA GLU A 649 26.15 -5.58 37.77
C GLU A 649 24.70 -5.83 37.31
N MET A 650 23.79 -6.07 38.26
CA MET A 650 22.33 -6.00 38.12
C MET A 650 21.74 -4.78 38.85
N GLU A 651 22.57 -3.94 39.49
CA GLU A 651 22.17 -2.86 40.42
C GLU A 651 21.74 -1.55 39.74
N GLY A 652 21.36 -1.58 38.44
CA GLY A 652 21.11 -0.36 37.66
C GLY A 652 19.87 -0.34 36.78
N ILE A 653 18.98 -1.35 36.87
CA ILE A 653 17.75 -1.38 36.06
C ILE A 653 16.65 -0.57 36.78
N GLU A 654 16.18 0.48 36.12
CA GLU A 654 15.07 1.30 36.61
C GLU A 654 13.74 0.67 36.25
N HIS A 655 12.76 0.77 37.16
CA HIS A 655 11.40 0.27 36.96
C HIS A 655 10.40 1.41 37.12
N ARG A 656 9.48 1.53 36.17
CA ARG A 656 8.38 2.50 36.27
C ARG A 656 7.09 1.97 35.66
N MET A 657 5.97 2.58 36.07
CA MET A 657 4.68 2.40 35.46
C MET A 657 4.42 3.54 34.47
N VAL A 658 4.05 3.19 33.23
CA VAL A 658 3.72 4.14 32.17
C VAL A 658 2.28 3.90 31.73
N ARG A 659 1.49 4.97 31.61
CA ARG A 659 0.13 4.87 31.07
C ARG A 659 0.19 4.84 29.54
N VAL A 660 -0.15 3.71 28.94
CA VAL A 660 -0.11 3.49 27.48
C VAL A 660 -1.44 2.89 27.03
N ASN A 661 -2.05 3.44 25.97
CA ASN A 661 -3.24 2.86 25.33
C ASN A 661 -4.34 2.36 26.31
N GLY A 662 -4.63 3.14 27.34
CA GLY A 662 -5.66 2.81 28.34
C GLY A 662 -5.26 1.81 29.42
N ILE A 663 -4.02 1.33 29.47
CA ILE A 663 -3.47 0.44 30.49
C ILE A 663 -2.26 1.05 31.21
N ASN A 664 -1.99 0.60 32.43
CA ASN A 664 -0.72 0.84 33.12
C ASN A 664 0.25 -0.30 32.76
N MET A 665 1.35 0.06 32.10
CA MET A 665 2.39 -0.86 31.68
C MET A 665 3.63 -0.69 32.56
N HIS A 666 4.10 -1.80 33.11
CA HIS A 666 5.41 -1.87 33.74
C HIS A 666 6.50 -1.85 32.67
N VAL A 667 7.53 -1.04 32.91
CA VAL A 667 8.68 -0.90 32.04
C VAL A 667 9.95 -1.02 32.89
N ALA A 668 10.82 -1.95 32.52
CA ALA A 668 12.19 -2.01 33.00
C ALA A 668 13.12 -1.35 31.96
N GLU A 669 14.00 -0.47 32.39
CA GLU A 669 14.94 0.19 31.48
C GLU A 669 16.32 0.43 32.09
N ILE A 670 17.35 0.47 31.24
CA ILE A 670 18.72 0.79 31.63
C ILE A 670 19.51 1.36 30.45
N GLY A 671 20.42 2.27 30.74
CA GLY A 671 21.34 2.86 29.77
C GLY A 671 20.73 4.02 28.97
N GLU A 672 21.57 4.60 28.12
CA GLU A 672 21.25 5.76 27.27
C GLU A 672 21.63 5.46 25.82
N GLY A 673 21.09 6.22 24.87
CA GLY A 673 21.37 6.07 23.44
C GLY A 673 20.19 5.54 22.62
N PRO A 674 20.42 4.91 21.45
CA PRO A 674 19.36 4.32 20.64
C PRO A 674 18.57 3.27 21.42
N VAL A 675 17.25 3.29 21.29
CA VAL A 675 16.39 2.37 22.05
C VAL A 675 16.38 0.98 21.43
N VAL A 676 16.64 -0.03 22.26
CA VAL A 676 16.41 -1.44 21.95
C VAL A 676 15.23 -1.92 22.79
N LEU A 677 14.10 -2.15 22.12
CA LEU A 677 12.85 -2.58 22.72
C LEU A 677 12.77 -4.11 22.71
N PHE A 678 12.69 -4.71 23.89
CA PHE A 678 12.61 -6.15 24.09
C PHE A 678 11.19 -6.63 24.37
N LEU A 679 10.70 -7.59 23.59
CA LEU A 679 9.36 -8.16 23.69
C LEU A 679 9.47 -9.63 24.11
N HIS A 680 9.09 -9.96 25.34
CA HIS A 680 9.10 -11.32 25.88
C HIS A 680 7.92 -12.16 25.37
N GLY A 681 7.96 -13.49 25.55
CA GLY A 681 6.88 -14.40 25.20
C GLY A 681 6.15 -15.03 26.38
N PHE A 682 5.67 -16.26 26.21
CA PHE A 682 4.93 -17.03 27.21
C PHE A 682 5.72 -18.26 27.69
N PRO A 683 5.73 -18.58 29.00
CA PRO A 683 5.29 -17.78 30.15
C PRO A 683 6.44 -16.95 30.71
N GLU A 684 6.81 -15.87 30.02
CA GLU A 684 7.96 -15.02 30.36
C GLU A 684 7.54 -13.66 30.91
N LEU A 685 8.53 -12.80 31.20
CA LEU A 685 8.40 -11.43 31.71
C LEU A 685 9.52 -10.55 31.12
N TRP A 686 9.53 -9.25 31.42
CA TRP A 686 10.68 -8.36 31.15
C TRP A 686 12.01 -8.98 31.63
N TYR A 687 11.95 -9.71 32.76
CA TYR A 687 13.09 -10.34 33.42
C TYR A 687 13.81 -11.38 32.56
N SER A 688 13.15 -11.97 31.55
CA SER A 688 13.81 -12.84 30.56
C SER A 688 14.94 -12.15 29.81
N TRP A 689 14.90 -10.82 29.70
CA TRP A 689 15.87 -10.01 28.96
C TRP A 689 16.99 -9.43 29.82
N ARG A 690 17.02 -9.74 31.12
CA ARG A 690 17.98 -9.18 32.09
C ARG A 690 19.43 -9.21 31.61
N HIS A 691 19.85 -10.25 30.89
CA HIS A 691 21.21 -10.35 30.38
C HIS A 691 21.48 -9.42 29.19
N GLN A 692 20.55 -9.36 28.23
CA GLN A 692 20.67 -8.55 27.02
C GLN A 692 20.60 -7.06 27.37
N MET A 693 19.73 -6.67 28.31
CA MET A 693 19.60 -5.28 28.77
C MET A 693 20.92 -4.74 29.32
N LEU A 694 21.56 -5.48 30.21
CA LEU A 694 22.87 -5.12 30.77
C LEU A 694 23.96 -5.07 29.70
N HIS A 695 23.94 -6.04 28.78
CA HIS A 695 24.95 -6.14 27.74
C HIS A 695 24.92 -4.99 26.73
N LEU A 696 23.73 -4.55 26.33
CA LEU A 696 23.55 -3.47 25.36
C LEU A 696 23.68 -2.09 25.99
N SER A 697 23.23 -1.92 27.25
CA SER A 697 23.42 -0.66 27.98
C SER A 697 24.90 -0.35 28.22
N ALA A 698 25.71 -1.36 28.56
CA ALA A 698 27.16 -1.22 28.64
C ALA A 698 27.82 -0.83 27.31
N ARG A 699 27.09 -0.91 26.18
CA ARG A 699 27.55 -0.56 24.83
C ARG A 699 26.82 0.65 24.24
N GLY A 700 26.24 1.50 25.09
CA GLY A 700 25.67 2.79 24.67
C GLY A 700 24.30 2.69 23.98
N TYR A 701 23.52 1.66 24.30
CA TYR A 701 22.12 1.57 23.92
C TYR A 701 21.21 1.76 25.14
N ARG A 702 20.02 2.32 24.91
CA ARG A 702 18.97 2.34 25.93
C ARG A 702 18.13 1.08 25.81
N ALA A 703 18.32 0.13 26.72
CA ALA A 703 17.56 -1.11 26.75
C ALA A 703 16.23 -0.90 27.47
N VAL A 704 15.11 -1.23 26.81
CA VAL A 704 13.75 -1.09 27.35
C VAL A 704 13.01 -2.42 27.21
N ALA A 705 12.57 -2.99 28.33
CA ALA A 705 11.82 -4.24 28.38
C ALA A 705 10.53 -4.03 29.18
N PRO A 706 9.37 -3.86 28.53
CA PRO A 706 8.09 -3.88 29.23
C PRO A 706 7.67 -5.30 29.62
N ASP A 707 6.89 -5.42 30.68
CA ASP A 707 5.95 -6.54 30.78
C ASP A 707 4.80 -6.28 29.79
N LEU A 708 4.57 -7.20 28.86
CA LEU A 708 3.49 -7.06 27.90
C LEU A 708 2.11 -7.10 28.58
N ARG A 709 1.07 -6.64 27.87
CA ARG A 709 -0.32 -6.67 28.34
C ARG A 709 -0.67 -8.03 28.93
N GLY A 710 -1.16 -8.05 30.17
CA GLY A 710 -1.53 -9.27 30.89
C GLY A 710 -0.40 -10.02 31.59
N PHE A 711 0.84 -9.52 31.56
CA PHE A 711 1.98 -10.14 32.20
C PHE A 711 2.53 -9.28 33.35
N GLY A 712 3.21 -9.96 34.28
CA GLY A 712 3.99 -9.34 35.35
C GLY A 712 3.27 -8.22 36.08
N ASP A 713 3.84 -7.02 36.06
CA ASP A 713 3.27 -5.86 36.75
C ASP A 713 2.34 -5.01 35.85
N THR A 714 2.24 -5.32 34.55
CA THR A 714 1.33 -4.65 33.59
C THR A 714 -0.13 -5.08 33.73
N ASP A 715 -1.08 -4.16 33.56
CA ASP A 715 -2.52 -4.44 33.65
C ASP A 715 -2.96 -5.63 32.76
N ALA A 716 -3.94 -6.39 33.25
CA ALA A 716 -4.47 -7.59 32.61
C ALA A 716 -5.99 -7.46 32.35
N PRO A 717 -6.41 -6.87 31.22
CA PRO A 717 -7.82 -6.86 30.81
C PRO A 717 -8.41 -8.28 30.79
N ALA A 718 -9.68 -8.45 31.15
CA ALA A 718 -10.26 -9.79 31.32
C ALA A 718 -10.53 -10.51 29.98
N SER A 719 -10.99 -9.80 28.96
CA SER A 719 -11.42 -10.40 27.69
C SER A 719 -10.25 -10.71 26.77
N PHE A 720 -10.24 -11.90 26.14
CA PHE A 720 -9.24 -12.25 25.13
C PHE A 720 -9.28 -11.34 23.89
N THR A 721 -10.42 -10.71 23.61
CA THR A 721 -10.55 -9.73 22.52
C THR A 721 -9.71 -8.47 22.75
N SER A 722 -9.20 -8.25 23.97
CA SER A 722 -8.26 -7.17 24.31
C SER A 722 -6.79 -7.54 24.13
N TYR A 723 -6.49 -8.74 23.61
CA TYR A 723 -5.14 -9.29 23.40
C TYR A 723 -4.83 -9.55 21.93
N THR A 724 -5.51 -8.85 21.01
CA THR A 724 -5.15 -8.91 19.59
C THR A 724 -3.82 -8.19 19.36
N HIS A 725 -3.16 -8.49 18.23
CA HIS A 725 -1.95 -7.79 17.81
C HIS A 725 -2.16 -6.27 17.74
N PHE A 726 -3.37 -5.81 17.45
CA PHE A 726 -3.71 -4.39 17.37
C PHE A 726 -3.64 -3.70 18.73
N GLN A 727 -4.17 -4.33 19.78
CA GLN A 727 -4.07 -3.75 21.13
C GLN A 727 -2.62 -3.71 21.60
N ILE A 728 -1.89 -4.81 21.43
CA ILE A 728 -0.51 -4.91 21.92
C ILE A 728 0.40 -3.95 21.16
N VAL A 729 0.31 -3.89 19.82
CA VAL A 729 1.08 -2.90 19.04
C VAL A 729 0.64 -1.47 19.38
N GLY A 730 -0.64 -1.23 19.66
CA GLY A 730 -1.11 0.07 20.18
C GLY A 730 -0.43 0.45 21.50
N ASP A 731 -0.26 -0.51 22.41
CA ASP A 731 0.48 -0.31 23.67
C ASP A 731 1.96 0.05 23.39
N LEU A 732 2.61 -0.64 22.44
CA LEU A 732 4.01 -0.38 22.07
C LEU A 732 4.21 0.97 21.39
N ILE A 733 3.28 1.40 20.52
CA ILE A 733 3.32 2.73 19.90
C ILE A 733 3.24 3.82 20.97
N ALA A 734 2.28 3.71 21.89
CA ALA A 734 2.13 4.66 22.98
C ALA A 734 3.36 4.66 23.92
N LEU A 735 3.98 3.51 24.15
CA LEU A 735 5.25 3.41 24.89
C LEU A 735 6.37 4.16 24.16
N ILE A 736 6.59 3.90 22.88
CA ILE A 736 7.65 4.54 22.10
C ILE A 736 7.44 6.07 22.02
N ASP A 737 6.20 6.51 21.84
CA ASP A 737 5.84 7.94 21.86
C ASP A 737 6.18 8.57 23.22
N SER A 738 5.91 7.87 24.34
CA SER A 738 6.27 8.35 25.69
C SER A 738 7.79 8.45 25.92
N LEU A 739 8.58 7.69 25.15
CA LEU A 739 10.05 7.78 25.15
C LEU A 739 10.58 8.92 24.27
N GLY A 740 9.70 9.59 23.50
CA GLY A 740 10.07 10.66 22.57
C GLY A 740 10.94 10.16 21.40
N ARG A 741 10.66 8.95 20.89
CA ARG A 741 11.46 8.33 19.81
C ARG A 741 10.64 8.07 18.55
N ASP A 742 11.24 8.34 17.41
CA ASP A 742 10.64 8.05 16.11
C ASP A 742 10.79 6.57 15.73
N GLN A 743 11.98 6.00 15.93
CA GLN A 743 12.28 4.61 15.62
C GLN A 743 13.01 3.90 16.77
N VAL A 744 12.82 2.59 16.86
CA VAL A 744 13.53 1.71 17.81
C VAL A 744 14.09 0.48 17.11
N PHE A 745 15.12 -0.13 17.69
CA PHE A 745 15.46 -1.52 17.40
C PHE A 745 14.52 -2.43 18.18
N VAL A 746 14.09 -3.54 17.58
CA VAL A 746 13.16 -4.48 18.24
C VAL A 746 13.83 -5.84 18.37
N VAL A 747 13.70 -6.45 19.56
CA VAL A 747 14.09 -7.82 19.82
C VAL A 747 12.87 -8.57 20.36
N GLY A 748 12.46 -9.65 19.71
CA GLY A 748 11.29 -10.44 20.10
C GLY A 748 11.64 -11.90 20.36
N HIS A 749 10.93 -12.54 21.30
CA HIS A 749 11.00 -13.98 21.54
C HIS A 749 9.59 -14.56 21.76
N ASP A 750 9.31 -15.76 21.23
CA ASP A 750 8.01 -16.45 21.32
C ASP A 750 6.82 -15.53 20.96
N TRP A 751 5.85 -15.27 21.85
CA TRP A 751 4.76 -14.33 21.56
C TRP A 751 5.22 -12.90 21.32
N GLY A 752 6.29 -12.48 21.98
CA GLY A 752 6.95 -11.21 21.69
C GLY A 752 7.53 -11.18 20.28
N ALA A 753 7.99 -12.32 19.76
CA ALA A 753 8.43 -12.45 18.36
C ALA A 753 7.25 -12.38 17.38
N VAL A 754 6.11 -12.99 17.72
CA VAL A 754 4.87 -12.86 16.95
C VAL A 754 4.42 -11.40 16.91
N VAL A 755 4.36 -10.73 18.06
CA VAL A 755 4.01 -9.30 18.16
C VAL A 755 5.00 -8.44 17.37
N ALA A 756 6.30 -8.73 17.44
CA ALA A 756 7.32 -8.01 16.67
C ALA A 756 7.08 -8.08 15.15
N TRP A 757 6.64 -9.25 14.64
CA TRP A 757 6.28 -9.38 13.23
C TRP A 757 5.13 -8.46 12.84
N TYR A 758 4.06 -8.45 13.63
CA TYR A 758 2.91 -7.59 13.37
C TYR A 758 3.23 -6.11 13.58
N PHE A 759 4.13 -5.78 14.52
CA PHE A 759 4.63 -4.42 14.67
C PHE A 759 5.37 -3.95 13.42
N CYS A 760 6.27 -4.77 12.88
CA CYS A 760 6.99 -4.46 11.63
C CYS A 760 6.07 -4.39 10.41
N LEU A 761 4.93 -5.08 10.44
CA LEU A 761 3.97 -5.13 9.35
C LEU A 761 2.97 -3.96 9.40
N PHE A 762 2.53 -3.55 10.59
CA PHE A 762 1.66 -2.39 10.77
C PHE A 762 2.42 -1.06 10.73
N ARG A 763 3.61 -1.02 11.35
CA ARG A 763 4.39 0.19 11.60
C ARG A 763 5.89 -0.02 11.28
N PRO A 764 6.23 -0.40 10.03
CA PRO A 764 7.63 -0.51 9.61
C PRO A 764 8.38 0.83 9.75
N ASP A 765 7.67 1.96 9.72
CA ASP A 765 8.21 3.30 9.95
C ASP A 765 8.80 3.47 11.35
N ARG A 766 8.35 2.69 12.35
CA ARG A 766 8.77 2.78 13.76
C ARG A 766 9.86 1.78 14.14
N VAL A 767 10.23 0.87 13.24
CA VAL A 767 11.23 -0.19 13.51
C VAL A 767 12.44 -0.03 12.60
N LYS A 768 13.59 0.25 13.21
CA LYS A 768 14.86 0.42 12.49
C LYS A 768 15.40 -0.91 11.97
N ALA A 769 15.42 -1.93 12.83
CA ALA A 769 15.77 -3.31 12.51
C ALA A 769 15.19 -4.26 13.57
N LEU A 770 14.97 -5.52 13.18
CA LEU A 770 14.40 -6.57 14.04
C LEU A 770 15.38 -7.74 14.22
N VAL A 771 15.67 -8.10 15.47
CA VAL A 771 16.27 -9.40 15.81
C VAL A 771 15.17 -10.28 16.39
N ASN A 772 14.73 -11.30 15.65
CA ASN A 772 13.64 -12.14 16.09
C ASN A 772 14.11 -13.54 16.48
N LEU A 773 13.67 -13.99 17.65
CA LEU A 773 14.09 -15.23 18.27
C LEU A 773 12.95 -16.25 18.24
N SER A 774 13.28 -17.52 17.98
CA SER A 774 12.37 -18.67 18.02
C SER A 774 11.33 -18.73 16.89
N VAL A 775 10.42 -17.77 16.80
CA VAL A 775 9.22 -17.87 15.95
C VAL A 775 9.39 -17.13 14.62
N GLU A 776 9.35 -17.87 13.52
CA GLU A 776 9.45 -17.34 12.16
C GLU A 776 8.17 -16.61 11.71
N PHE A 777 8.30 -15.69 10.73
CA PHE A 777 7.11 -15.05 10.15
C PHE A 777 6.35 -16.03 9.27
N ARG A 778 5.09 -16.31 9.62
CA ARG A 778 4.16 -17.07 8.77
C ARG A 778 3.13 -16.12 8.16
N PRO A 779 3.06 -15.97 6.82
CA PRO A 779 2.05 -15.13 6.20
C PRO A 779 0.65 -15.69 6.45
N ARG A 780 -0.34 -14.79 6.55
CA ARG A 780 -1.76 -15.16 6.65
C ARG A 780 -2.17 -16.04 5.47
N LYS A 781 -2.78 -17.20 5.77
CA LYS A 781 -3.40 -18.09 4.77
C LYS A 781 -4.91 -17.86 4.74
N PRO A 782 -5.50 -17.30 3.66
CA PRO A 782 -6.93 -16.98 3.61
C PRO A 782 -7.86 -18.20 3.64
N SER A 783 -7.36 -19.39 3.34
CA SER A 783 -8.18 -20.60 3.19
C SER A 783 -8.57 -21.27 4.50
N ARG A 784 -7.88 -21.00 5.61
CA ARG A 784 -8.16 -21.67 6.90
C ARG A 784 -7.62 -20.89 8.09
N LYS A 785 -8.35 -20.93 9.20
CA LYS A 785 -7.93 -20.33 10.47
C LYS A 785 -6.72 -21.05 11.10
N PRO A 786 -5.86 -20.36 11.86
CA PRO A 786 -4.66 -20.94 12.46
C PRO A 786 -4.95 -22.08 13.44
N VAL A 787 -5.88 -21.89 14.38
CA VAL A 787 -6.18 -22.90 15.41
C VAL A 787 -6.79 -24.14 14.78
N GLU A 788 -7.68 -23.98 13.80
CA GLU A 788 -8.23 -25.11 13.03
C GLU A 788 -7.13 -25.89 12.28
N SER A 789 -6.14 -25.18 11.74
CA SER A 789 -5.01 -25.80 11.03
C SER A 789 -4.14 -26.60 12.00
N LEU A 790 -3.83 -26.04 13.16
CA LEU A 790 -3.05 -26.72 14.20
C LEU A 790 -3.79 -27.94 14.75
N ARG A 791 -5.10 -27.81 15.00
CA ARG A 791 -5.96 -28.91 15.43
C ARG A 791 -5.99 -30.05 14.41
N ALA A 792 -6.03 -29.74 13.12
CA ALA A 792 -5.99 -30.74 12.07
C ALA A 792 -4.65 -31.49 11.96
N ILE A 793 -3.54 -30.84 12.32
CA ILE A 793 -2.20 -31.43 12.23
C ILE A 793 -1.85 -32.22 13.50
N PHE A 794 -2.16 -31.69 14.68
CA PHE A 794 -1.68 -32.20 15.96
C PHE A 794 -2.78 -32.73 16.89
N GLY A 795 -4.06 -32.54 16.54
CA GLY A 795 -5.20 -32.91 17.37
C GLY A 795 -5.53 -31.91 18.46
N ASP A 796 -6.56 -32.24 19.25
CA ASP A 796 -7.12 -31.38 20.30
C ASP A 796 -6.21 -31.24 21.53
N ASP A 797 -5.33 -32.22 21.76
CA ASP A 797 -4.40 -32.23 22.89
C ASP A 797 -3.14 -31.38 22.64
N TYR A 798 -2.96 -30.82 21.45
CA TYR A 798 -1.88 -29.87 21.19
C TYR A 798 -2.04 -28.62 22.07
N TYR A 799 -0.95 -28.12 22.66
CA TYR A 799 -1.04 -27.10 23.70
C TYR A 799 -1.82 -25.83 23.30
N ILE A 800 -1.65 -25.34 22.07
CA ILE A 800 -2.41 -24.16 21.57
C ILE A 800 -3.91 -24.47 21.52
N CYS A 801 -4.29 -25.67 21.10
CA CYS A 801 -5.69 -26.11 21.06
C CYS A 801 -6.27 -26.22 22.48
N ARG A 802 -5.50 -26.76 23.42
CA ARG A 802 -5.88 -26.86 24.84
C ARG A 802 -6.00 -25.51 25.54
N PHE A 803 -5.31 -24.48 25.05
CA PHE A 803 -5.38 -23.12 25.61
C PHE A 803 -6.60 -22.32 25.14
N GLN A 804 -7.34 -22.80 24.14
CA GLN A 804 -8.49 -22.07 23.61
C GLN A 804 -9.68 -22.03 24.58
N GLU A 805 -9.92 -23.12 25.31
CA GLU A 805 -11.03 -23.19 26.26
C GLU A 805 -10.76 -22.27 27.46
N LEU A 806 -11.74 -21.44 27.80
CA LEU A 806 -11.61 -20.48 28.90
C LEU A 806 -11.56 -21.22 30.24
N GLY A 807 -10.54 -20.94 31.06
CA GLY A 807 -10.37 -21.55 32.38
C GLY A 807 -9.72 -22.93 32.39
N GLU A 808 -9.79 -23.71 31.30
CA GLU A 808 -9.30 -25.10 31.30
C GLU A 808 -7.78 -25.19 31.57
N ALA A 809 -6.98 -24.36 30.89
CA ALA A 809 -5.54 -24.33 31.06
C ALA A 809 -5.14 -23.70 32.40
N GLU A 810 -5.87 -22.68 32.85
CA GLU A 810 -5.69 -22.06 34.16
C GLU A 810 -5.88 -23.08 35.30
N ASP A 811 -6.98 -23.82 35.29
CA ASP A 811 -7.28 -24.85 36.31
C ASP A 811 -6.22 -25.96 36.31
N MET A 812 -5.77 -26.35 35.12
CA MET A 812 -4.70 -27.32 34.96
C MET A 812 -3.37 -26.82 35.54
N PHE A 813 -3.01 -25.56 35.33
CA PHE A 813 -1.80 -24.95 35.88
C PHE A 813 -1.90 -24.77 37.40
N ALA A 814 -3.04 -24.26 37.89
CA ALA A 814 -3.30 -24.09 39.31
C ALA A 814 -3.18 -25.42 40.07
N SER A 815 -3.73 -26.50 39.50
CA SER A 815 -3.64 -27.85 40.09
C SER A 815 -2.22 -28.40 40.17
N ALA A 816 -1.29 -27.91 39.33
CA ALA A 816 0.10 -28.36 39.30
C ALA A 816 1.04 -27.52 40.19
N GLY A 817 0.64 -26.29 40.52
CA GLY A 817 1.44 -25.28 41.21
C GLY A 817 2.32 -24.46 40.26
N THR A 818 2.25 -23.13 40.36
CA THR A 818 2.87 -22.16 39.45
C THR A 818 4.37 -22.39 39.24
N ALA A 819 5.15 -22.50 40.31
CA ALA A 819 6.59 -22.75 40.21
C ALA A 819 6.89 -24.04 39.44
N ARG A 820 6.12 -25.12 39.68
CA ARG A 820 6.30 -26.39 38.97
C ARG A 820 5.94 -26.28 37.48
N VAL A 821 4.89 -25.53 37.15
CA VAL A 821 4.51 -25.23 35.76
C VAL A 821 5.63 -24.49 35.05
N LEU A 822 6.19 -23.44 35.67
CA LEU A 822 7.32 -22.68 35.12
C LEU A 822 8.56 -23.54 34.94
N LYS A 823 8.90 -24.41 35.90
CA LYS A 823 10.00 -25.39 35.75
C LYS A 823 9.78 -26.30 34.54
N LYS A 824 8.54 -26.78 34.32
CA LYS A 824 8.22 -27.64 33.17
C LYS A 824 8.37 -26.92 31.83
N PHE A 825 7.92 -25.67 31.73
CA PHE A 825 8.08 -24.89 30.50
C PHE A 825 9.54 -24.53 30.27
N LEU A 826 10.18 -23.84 31.22
CA LEU A 826 11.51 -23.25 31.05
C LEU A 826 12.63 -24.31 30.94
N ALA A 827 12.49 -25.47 31.59
CA ALA A 827 13.46 -26.56 31.47
C ALA A 827 13.15 -27.52 30.30
N ASN A 828 12.11 -27.28 29.49
CA ASN A 828 11.77 -28.16 28.38
C ASN A 828 12.83 -28.08 27.26
N ARG A 829 13.34 -29.25 26.87
CA ARG A 829 14.30 -29.42 25.77
C ARG A 829 13.82 -30.43 24.73
N ASN A 830 12.57 -30.89 24.84
CA ASN A 830 11.98 -31.80 23.88
C ASN A 830 11.63 -31.01 22.59
N PRO A 831 12.21 -31.35 21.44
CA PRO A 831 11.90 -30.68 20.17
C PRO A 831 10.53 -31.06 19.61
N GLY A 832 9.89 -32.11 20.13
CA GLY A 832 8.57 -32.55 19.68
C GLY A 832 7.44 -31.56 20.01
N PRO A 833 6.30 -31.63 19.31
CA PRO A 833 5.14 -30.80 19.62
C PRO A 833 4.68 -31.05 21.07
N LEU A 834 4.37 -29.97 21.79
CA LEU A 834 3.88 -30.06 23.16
C LEU A 834 2.44 -30.58 23.17
N ILE A 835 2.27 -31.84 23.54
CA ILE A 835 0.97 -32.50 23.71
C ILE A 835 0.61 -32.56 25.19
N LEU A 836 -0.57 -32.04 25.52
CA LEU A 836 -1.16 -32.01 26.85
C LEU A 836 -2.43 -32.87 26.79
N PRO A 837 -2.41 -34.15 27.24
CA PRO A 837 -3.59 -35.00 27.21
C PRO A 837 -4.64 -34.62 28.26
N LYS A 838 -5.93 -34.60 27.92
CA LYS A 838 -7.02 -34.29 28.88
C LYS A 838 -7.07 -35.22 30.09
N GLU A 839 -6.81 -36.51 29.91
CA GLU A 839 -6.88 -37.54 30.97
C GLU A 839 -5.71 -37.50 31.96
N ARG A 840 -4.61 -36.82 31.59
CA ARG A 840 -3.43 -36.65 32.43
C ARG A 840 -3.40 -35.23 33.01
N ARG A 841 -4.11 -34.99 34.12
CA ARG A 841 -3.89 -33.80 34.99
C ARG A 841 -2.41 -33.71 35.35
N VAL A 842 -1.59 -32.97 34.59
CA VAL A 842 -0.13 -32.76 34.76
C VAL A 842 0.55 -33.84 35.64
N ARG A 843 0.35 -35.13 35.30
CA ARG A 843 0.72 -36.26 36.18
C ARG A 843 2.21 -36.52 36.04
N GLY A 844 3.02 -35.77 36.78
CA GLY A 844 4.12 -36.39 37.51
C GLY A 844 3.68 -36.54 38.96
N SER A 845 4.14 -37.57 39.66
CA SER A 845 4.01 -37.62 41.13
C SER A 845 4.41 -36.24 41.70
N PRO A 846 3.73 -35.69 42.73
CA PRO A 846 4.22 -34.54 43.47
C PRO A 846 5.71 -34.66 43.84
N ASP A 847 6.19 -35.91 43.97
CA ASP A 847 7.57 -36.28 44.33
C ASP A 847 8.56 -36.34 43.15
N THR A 848 8.15 -36.04 41.91
CA THR A 848 9.08 -36.08 40.77
C THR A 848 9.86 -34.76 40.69
N THR A 849 11.10 -34.76 41.15
CA THR A 849 12.00 -33.60 41.10
C THR A 849 12.31 -33.22 39.65
N ILE A 850 12.09 -31.94 39.30
CA ILE A 850 12.50 -31.38 38.00
C ILE A 850 13.88 -30.76 38.19
N THR A 851 14.90 -31.33 37.55
CA THR A 851 16.27 -30.79 37.57
C THR A 851 16.34 -29.55 36.69
N LEU A 852 16.75 -28.41 37.26
CA LEU A 852 16.94 -27.19 36.51
C LEU A 852 18.25 -27.24 35.69
N PRO A 853 18.26 -26.70 34.46
CA PRO A 853 19.49 -26.54 33.70
C PRO A 853 20.38 -25.47 34.34
N SER A 854 21.69 -25.51 34.08
CA SER A 854 22.68 -24.62 34.71
C SER A 854 22.49 -23.12 34.46
N TRP A 855 21.71 -22.75 33.45
CA TRP A 855 21.38 -21.36 33.12
C TRP A 855 20.16 -20.81 33.86
N LEU A 856 19.40 -21.66 34.57
CA LEU A 856 18.17 -21.30 35.28
C LEU A 856 18.28 -21.67 36.76
N SER A 857 18.23 -20.66 37.63
CA SER A 857 18.32 -20.87 39.08
C SER A 857 16.94 -21.03 39.74
N GLU A 858 16.91 -21.53 40.98
CA GLU A 858 15.68 -21.52 41.78
C GLU A 858 15.20 -20.10 42.09
N GLU A 859 16.11 -19.14 42.25
CA GLU A 859 15.77 -17.72 42.42
C GLU A 859 15.05 -17.16 41.19
N ASP A 860 15.52 -17.49 39.99
CA ASP A 860 14.85 -17.10 38.75
C ASP A 860 13.44 -17.69 38.67
N ILE A 861 13.28 -19.00 38.98
CA ILE A 861 11.96 -19.64 39.03
C ILE A 861 11.04 -18.95 40.04
N ASN A 862 11.55 -18.66 41.24
CA ASN A 862 10.77 -18.00 42.29
C ASN A 862 10.35 -16.58 41.88
N TYR A 863 11.20 -15.86 41.15
CA TYR A 863 10.84 -14.55 40.60
C TYR A 863 9.65 -14.66 39.64
N TYR A 864 9.73 -15.53 38.62
CA TYR A 864 8.61 -15.76 37.70
C TYR A 864 7.36 -16.21 38.47
N ALA A 865 7.49 -17.20 39.37
CA ALA A 865 6.37 -17.74 40.13
C ALA A 865 5.68 -16.65 40.96
N SER A 866 6.43 -15.77 41.62
CA SER A 866 5.88 -14.68 42.42
C SER A 866 4.96 -13.74 41.63
N LYS A 867 5.23 -13.55 40.34
CA LYS A 867 4.43 -12.70 39.45
C LYS A 867 3.21 -13.44 38.90
N PHE A 868 3.40 -14.68 38.44
CA PHE A 868 2.30 -15.51 37.96
C PHE A 868 1.33 -15.93 39.09
N ASP A 869 1.77 -16.03 40.35
CA ASP A 869 0.88 -16.28 41.50
C ASP A 869 -0.03 -15.07 41.81
N GLN A 870 0.38 -13.85 41.44
CA GLN A 870 -0.42 -12.64 41.65
C GLN A 870 -1.50 -12.46 40.60
N LYS A 871 -1.20 -12.70 39.32
CA LYS A 871 -2.11 -12.42 38.19
C LYS A 871 -2.63 -13.66 37.44
N GLY A 872 -2.09 -14.84 37.75
CA GLY A 872 -2.40 -16.07 37.03
C GLY A 872 -1.84 -16.09 35.60
N PHE A 873 -2.26 -17.10 34.83
CA PHE A 873 -1.81 -17.32 33.45
C PHE A 873 -2.79 -16.78 32.38
N THR A 874 -3.98 -16.32 32.78
CA THR A 874 -5.05 -15.91 31.84
C THR A 874 -4.59 -14.85 30.85
N GLY A 875 -3.84 -13.83 31.30
CA GLY A 875 -3.33 -12.79 30.42
C GLY A 875 -2.48 -13.34 29.27
N GLY A 876 -1.50 -14.19 29.58
CA GLY A 876 -0.68 -14.85 28.57
C GLY A 876 -1.45 -15.86 27.71
N LEU A 877 -2.39 -16.61 28.29
CA LEU A 877 -3.25 -17.54 27.55
C LEU A 877 -4.17 -16.83 26.55
N ASN A 878 -4.57 -15.59 26.84
CA ASN A 878 -5.44 -14.81 25.97
C ASN A 878 -4.81 -14.43 24.62
N TYR A 879 -3.48 -14.42 24.50
CA TYR A 879 -2.81 -14.25 23.20
C TYR A 879 -3.13 -15.42 22.26
N TYR A 880 -3.10 -16.65 22.80
CA TYR A 880 -3.44 -17.86 22.04
C TYR A 880 -4.93 -17.89 21.67
N ARG A 881 -5.81 -17.46 22.58
CA ARG A 881 -7.27 -17.38 22.34
C ARG A 881 -7.63 -16.33 21.28
N ALA A 882 -6.81 -15.31 21.14
CA ALA A 882 -6.97 -14.27 20.11
C ALA A 882 -6.42 -14.68 18.73
N MET A 883 -5.80 -15.86 18.54
CA MET A 883 -5.16 -16.24 17.27
C MET A 883 -6.09 -16.20 16.06
N ASP A 884 -7.27 -16.79 16.18
CA ASP A 884 -8.22 -16.82 15.06
C ASP A 884 -8.85 -15.44 14.82
N LEU A 885 -9.08 -14.64 15.88
CA LEU A 885 -9.51 -13.26 15.75
C LEU A 885 -8.44 -12.39 15.06
N ASN A 886 -7.17 -12.57 15.42
CA ASN A 886 -6.04 -11.93 14.77
C ASN A 886 -5.99 -12.29 13.28
N TRP A 887 -6.23 -13.55 12.93
CA TRP A 887 -6.29 -13.98 11.53
C TRP A 887 -7.42 -13.28 10.76
N GLU A 888 -8.59 -13.06 11.38
CA GLU A 888 -9.69 -12.32 10.76
C GLU A 888 -9.30 -10.85 10.55
N LEU A 889 -8.85 -10.19 11.61
CA LEU A 889 -8.51 -8.76 11.61
C LEU A 889 -7.30 -8.42 10.73
N THR A 890 -6.42 -9.37 10.45
CA THR A 890 -5.24 -9.18 9.60
C THR A 890 -5.50 -9.46 8.13
N ALA A 891 -6.76 -9.67 7.72
CA ALA A 891 -7.14 -9.82 6.31
C ALA A 891 -6.58 -8.72 5.38
N PRO A 892 -6.53 -7.42 5.76
CA PRO A 892 -5.92 -6.37 4.93
C PRO A 892 -4.45 -6.62 4.55
N TRP A 893 -3.70 -7.42 5.33
CA TRP A 893 -2.29 -7.71 5.08
C TRP A 893 -2.03 -9.08 4.45
N THR A 894 -3.06 -9.68 3.86
CA THR A 894 -2.89 -10.88 3.03
C THR A 894 -1.85 -10.60 1.93
N GLY A 895 -0.86 -11.49 1.80
CA GLY A 895 0.20 -11.42 0.80
C GLY A 895 1.29 -10.36 1.06
N VAL A 896 1.22 -9.61 2.16
CA VAL A 896 2.19 -8.53 2.45
C VAL A 896 3.53 -9.09 2.92
N GLN A 897 4.61 -8.43 2.51
CA GLN A 897 5.98 -8.70 2.96
C GLN A 897 6.38 -7.82 4.15
N VAL A 898 7.16 -8.37 5.07
CA VAL A 898 7.84 -7.58 6.12
C VAL A 898 9.13 -7.00 5.55
N LYS A 899 9.16 -5.68 5.36
CA LYS A 899 10.26 -4.94 4.70
C LYS A 899 11.19 -4.19 5.67
N VAL A 900 11.24 -4.61 6.93
CA VAL A 900 12.24 -4.18 7.91
C VAL A 900 13.48 -5.09 7.77
N PRO A 901 14.72 -4.61 8.01
CA PRO A 901 15.89 -5.48 8.10
C PRO A 901 15.75 -6.47 9.26
N VAL A 902 16.00 -7.75 9.00
CA VAL A 902 15.76 -8.83 9.98
C VAL A 902 16.98 -9.72 10.16
N LYS A 903 17.27 -10.06 11.41
CA LYS A 903 18.08 -11.24 11.77
C LYS A 903 17.20 -12.22 12.54
N PHE A 904 17.19 -13.49 12.13
CA PHE A 904 16.42 -14.55 12.78
C PHE A 904 17.36 -15.53 13.48
N ILE A 905 17.06 -15.88 14.73
CA ILE A 905 17.89 -16.77 15.55
C ILE A 905 16.99 -17.80 16.23
N VAL A 906 17.36 -19.07 16.19
CA VAL A 906 16.54 -20.16 16.76
C VAL A 906 17.41 -21.25 17.35
N GLY A 907 16.93 -21.91 18.42
CA GLY A 907 17.60 -23.07 18.98
C GLY A 907 17.34 -24.32 18.15
N GLU A 908 18.33 -25.20 17.99
CA GLU A 908 18.16 -26.45 17.26
C GLU A 908 17.05 -27.34 17.85
N LEU A 909 16.92 -27.34 19.17
CA LEU A 909 15.94 -28.13 19.92
C LEU A 909 14.64 -27.35 20.18
N ASP A 910 14.48 -26.16 19.61
CA ASP A 910 13.28 -25.35 19.75
C ASP A 910 12.07 -26.07 19.15
N LEU A 911 11.00 -26.20 19.93
CA LEU A 911 9.78 -26.86 19.50
C LEU A 911 9.16 -26.19 18.27
N THR A 912 9.28 -24.87 18.11
CA THR A 912 8.72 -24.10 16.99
C THR A 912 9.47 -24.40 15.69
N TYR A 913 10.80 -24.51 15.77
CA TYR A 913 11.68 -24.88 14.66
C TYR A 913 11.50 -26.32 14.20
N ASN A 914 11.00 -27.18 15.09
CA ASN A 914 10.77 -28.59 14.83
C ASN A 914 9.29 -28.92 14.52
N ILE A 915 8.42 -27.90 14.36
CA ILE A 915 7.08 -28.07 13.78
C ILE A 915 7.24 -28.56 12.31
N PRO A 916 6.43 -29.53 11.84
CA PRO A 916 6.49 -30.01 10.47
C PRO A 916 6.41 -28.87 9.44
N GLY A 917 7.37 -28.82 8.51
CA GLY A 917 7.44 -27.80 7.47
C GLY A 917 8.13 -26.50 7.88
N ALA A 918 8.51 -26.31 9.15
CA ALA A 918 9.17 -25.08 9.61
C ALA A 918 10.58 -24.93 9.05
N LYS A 919 11.42 -25.98 9.15
CA LYS A 919 12.80 -25.94 8.63
C LYS A 919 12.83 -25.73 7.12
N GLU A 920 11.96 -26.42 6.39
CA GLU A 920 11.83 -26.27 4.94
C GLU A 920 11.41 -24.84 4.58
N TYR A 921 10.44 -24.27 5.30
CA TYR A 921 10.01 -22.90 5.08
C TYR A 921 11.13 -21.89 5.38
N ILE A 922 11.84 -22.05 6.49
CA ILE A 922 12.92 -21.16 6.94
C ILE A 922 14.10 -21.19 5.96
N HIS A 923 14.56 -22.38 5.57
CA HIS A 923 15.81 -22.54 4.81
C HIS A 923 15.62 -22.58 3.30
N ASN A 924 14.48 -23.02 2.79
CA ASN A 924 14.27 -23.22 1.34
C ASN A 924 13.56 -22.02 0.67
N GLY A 925 13.83 -20.81 1.16
CA GLY A 925 13.40 -19.55 0.54
C GLY A 925 11.96 -19.11 0.85
N GLY A 926 11.14 -19.94 1.51
CA GLY A 926 9.78 -19.59 1.91
C GLY A 926 9.75 -18.36 2.84
N PHE A 927 10.60 -18.35 3.85
CA PHE A 927 10.71 -17.25 4.81
C PHE A 927 11.29 -15.98 4.15
N LYS A 928 12.36 -16.13 3.37
CA LYS A 928 12.99 -15.02 2.62
C LYS A 928 12.05 -14.38 1.60
N LYS A 929 11.09 -15.13 1.02
CA LYS A 929 10.06 -14.60 0.12
C LYS A 929 9.17 -13.55 0.80
N TYR A 930 8.81 -13.76 2.05
CA TYR A 930 7.95 -12.85 2.81
C TYR A 930 8.71 -11.86 3.68
N VAL A 931 9.99 -12.13 3.95
CA VAL A 931 10.91 -11.24 4.66
C VAL A 931 12.11 -10.96 3.75
N PRO A 932 11.95 -10.13 2.70
CA PRO A 932 12.99 -9.93 1.68
C PRO A 932 14.32 -9.39 2.24
N PHE A 933 14.29 -8.69 3.37
CA PHE A 933 15.50 -8.17 4.05
C PHE A 933 15.95 -9.01 5.26
N LEU A 934 15.58 -10.30 5.28
CA LEU A 934 16.17 -11.29 6.20
C LEU A 934 17.66 -11.47 5.88
N GLU A 935 18.56 -10.90 6.67
CA GLU A 935 20.01 -10.97 6.43
C GLU A 935 20.58 -12.34 6.75
N GLU A 936 20.17 -12.92 7.88
CA GLU A 936 20.80 -14.12 8.42
C GLU A 936 19.78 -14.96 9.21
N VAL A 937 19.89 -16.27 9.05
CA VAL A 937 19.23 -17.28 9.88
C VAL A 937 20.31 -17.99 10.66
N VAL A 938 20.25 -17.87 11.99
CA VAL A 938 21.22 -18.49 12.91
C VAL A 938 20.54 -19.62 13.67
N VAL A 939 21.08 -20.83 13.57
CA VAL A 939 20.62 -21.99 14.36
C VAL A 939 21.66 -22.28 15.43
N ILE A 940 21.27 -22.19 16.70
CA ILE A 940 22.17 -22.44 17.84
C ILE A 940 22.09 -23.93 18.20
N GLU A 941 23.18 -24.66 17.93
CA GLU A 941 23.28 -26.10 18.13
C GLU A 941 23.09 -26.50 19.60
N GLY A 942 22.29 -27.54 19.84
CA GLY A 942 22.06 -28.09 21.17
C GLY A 942 21.34 -27.15 22.15
N VAL A 943 20.65 -26.10 21.68
CA VAL A 943 19.93 -25.14 22.53
C VAL A 943 18.42 -25.28 22.36
N GLY A 944 17.68 -25.15 23.47
CA GLY A 944 16.22 -25.24 23.50
C GLY A 944 15.51 -23.96 23.05
N HIS A 945 14.26 -23.79 23.49
CA HIS A 945 13.40 -22.66 23.11
C HIS A 945 13.88 -21.32 23.69
N PHE A 946 14.23 -21.27 24.99
CA PHE A 946 14.59 -20.03 25.71
C PHE A 946 16.04 -19.58 25.45
N ILE A 947 16.40 -19.38 24.18
CA ILE A 947 17.78 -19.14 23.72
C ILE A 947 18.44 -17.91 24.36
N SER A 948 17.67 -16.86 24.62
CA SER A 948 18.13 -15.62 25.26
C SER A 948 18.62 -15.84 26.69
N GLN A 949 18.12 -16.86 27.38
CA GLN A 949 18.51 -17.22 28.74
C GLN A 949 19.51 -18.38 28.77
N GLU A 950 19.40 -19.34 27.85
CA GLU A 950 20.31 -20.49 27.79
C GLU A 950 21.71 -20.14 27.26
N LYS A 951 21.80 -19.24 26.27
CA LYS A 951 23.06 -18.73 25.69
C LYS A 951 23.12 -17.20 25.70
N PRO A 952 23.03 -16.56 26.87
CA PRO A 952 22.75 -15.13 26.95
C PRO A 952 23.84 -14.26 26.34
N ALA A 953 25.12 -14.61 26.54
CA ALA A 953 26.23 -13.87 25.97
C ALA A 953 26.25 -13.94 24.44
N GLU A 954 26.02 -15.12 23.86
CA GLU A 954 26.04 -15.34 22.42
C GLU A 954 24.87 -14.63 21.72
N ILE A 955 23.67 -14.72 22.29
CA ILE A 955 22.50 -13.98 21.79
C ILE A 955 22.73 -12.47 21.89
N SER A 956 23.32 -11.99 22.98
CA SER A 956 23.58 -10.55 23.15
C SER A 956 24.58 -10.01 22.11
N GLU A 957 25.65 -10.76 21.82
CA GLU A 957 26.59 -10.38 20.75
C GLU A 957 25.89 -10.41 19.38
N HIS A 958 25.07 -11.42 19.07
CA HIS A 958 24.33 -11.44 17.82
C HIS A 958 23.38 -10.26 17.64
N ILE A 959 22.73 -9.82 18.73
CA ILE A 959 21.89 -8.63 18.72
C ILE A 959 22.76 -7.40 18.44
N TYR A 960 23.81 -7.19 19.22
CA TYR A 960 24.72 -6.06 19.08
C TYR A 960 25.32 -5.98 17.68
N ASP A 961 25.84 -7.10 17.17
CA ASP A 961 26.49 -7.21 15.86
C ASP A 961 25.58 -6.83 14.71
N PHE A 962 24.28 -7.10 14.86
CA PHE A 962 23.29 -6.77 13.84
C PHE A 962 22.87 -5.31 13.92
N ILE A 963 22.52 -4.82 15.12
CA ILE A 963 21.97 -3.47 15.27
C ILE A 963 23.02 -2.38 15.03
N GLN A 964 24.31 -2.62 15.30
CA GLN A 964 25.39 -1.65 15.07
C GLN A 964 25.63 -1.31 13.58
N LYS A 965 24.97 -2.01 12.65
CA LYS A 965 25.03 -1.75 11.21
C LYS A 965 24.19 -0.54 10.77
N PHE A 966 23.30 -0.03 11.63
CA PHE A 966 22.23 0.93 11.31
C PHE A 966 22.33 2.21 12.16
#